data_AF-A0A934CXC1-F1
#
_entry.id   AF-A0A934CXC1-F1
#
_cell.length_a   1.000
_cell.length_b   1.000
_cell.length_c   1.000
_cell.angle_alpha   90.00
_cell.angle_beta   90.00
_cell.angle_gamma   90.00
#
_symmetry.space_group_name_H-M   'P 1'
#
loop_
_entity.id
_entity.type
_entity.pdbx_description
1 polymer ?
#
loop_
_entity_poly.entity_id
_entity_poly.type
_entity_poly.pdbx_seq_one_letter_code
_entity_poly.pdbx_strand_id
1 'polypeptide(L)'
;MLPLNLSSKREKAYSEGDFDQVISIALKQLKANPDDIKTLNDLAVAYHRKGMMDEAFEVCRQINVLHPTTNFSRQFTELGDRYMRYHLIMGKILYARGRYDEALAICADLKFLKGRFADKFHLSAQIYLKRGDAEKAVHEYDTMLKWRPELAEQVIEGLQTIIDKFPRHKKAHRLQIEVYGKQGQLKKILADGEQAVQRGTADPATIYRLGFHYQFEGQDARALEFFGRYAQNHPDDQEVRWFFGDLLVERGEYEKALREYRQIVEKDPVKLDSALAKLEMMALRASDENRALVLPDLISFNLRAGNLSAVRKWLDSLLPAVRADNGLRVKLENMLAAAGDDCLDAGDLDSTKVILDQLLLLDPSNDGYRTQLRNLDEVLLQKKIPELEERLRTGLLSEQETCRALHDLGEAYNKQGESGEKVFAVYQQLARFDSPFQPDALMRLGLTFLHKGLGDLAEQQFEKLLRVSLPDARQTQYAYEIGLAYENGGLPEKARECYKRILQIDVNYRDAAQRLERCSKPARAAADGGTVSTTSPMALVEERYDRIVKVGGGGMGTVFRAVDRVLRREVALKFINQEYRTDPEAVARFIREAQAASHLRHSGIVAIYDIHVQEPLYIAMEYVEGGTLRDALKQGGLSVEEVSAIAVQLCEALGYAHSHEVVHRDIKPDNILMAKGGGVKIADFGLARIAEYASAMTRAGQIMGTPVYMAPEQILGKAVDGRTDIYAFGVMLYELLTKRVPFDEGDIAYRHIHEAPMLPGLINPMIPKKLEAIVLTCLQKRPEDRYQNMEAVGRDLRSLG
;
A
#
# COMPACT_ATOMS: atom_id res chain seq x y z
N MET A 1 71.73 -35.07 -51.19
CA MET A 1 70.55 -35.25 -52.06
C MET A 1 69.80 -36.51 -51.63
N LEU A 2 68.88 -36.42 -50.66
CA LEU A 2 67.81 -37.42 -50.56
C LEU A 2 66.82 -37.17 -51.72
N PRO A 3 66.29 -38.22 -52.35
CA PRO A 3 65.92 -38.13 -53.75
C PRO A 3 64.61 -37.36 -53.89
N LEU A 4 64.60 -36.35 -54.78
CA LEU A 4 63.40 -35.65 -55.27
C LEU A 4 62.22 -36.58 -55.61
N ASN A 5 62.50 -37.86 -55.87
CA ASN A 5 61.54 -38.93 -56.13
C ASN A 5 60.59 -39.23 -54.95
N LEU A 6 61.05 -39.19 -53.68
CA LEU A 6 60.18 -39.51 -52.54
C LEU A 6 59.20 -38.38 -52.21
N SER A 7 59.61 -37.11 -52.32
CA SER A 7 58.72 -35.97 -52.08
C SER A 7 57.61 -35.90 -53.12
N SER A 8 57.95 -36.05 -54.41
CA SER A 8 56.97 -36.11 -55.49
C SER A 8 56.00 -37.30 -55.33
N LYS A 9 56.50 -38.47 -54.93
CA LYS A 9 55.64 -39.64 -54.63
C LYS A 9 54.71 -39.41 -53.44
N ARG A 10 55.17 -38.77 -52.37
CA ARG A 10 54.32 -38.41 -51.22
C ARG A 10 53.24 -37.43 -51.63
N GLU A 11 53.60 -36.38 -52.38
CA GLU A 11 52.64 -35.39 -52.85
C GLU A 11 51.59 -36.01 -53.78
N LYS A 12 52.00 -36.93 -54.66
CA LYS A 12 51.10 -37.71 -55.50
C LYS A 12 50.15 -38.59 -54.67
N ALA A 13 50.68 -39.40 -53.75
CA ALA A 13 49.87 -40.24 -52.85
C ALA A 13 48.87 -39.41 -52.03
N TYR A 14 49.30 -38.25 -51.55
CA TYR A 14 48.45 -37.30 -50.82
C TYR A 14 47.33 -36.75 -51.72
N SER A 15 47.63 -36.41 -52.98
CA SER A 15 46.62 -35.94 -53.93
C SER A 15 45.62 -37.04 -54.35
N GLU A 16 46.06 -38.30 -54.34
CA GLU A 16 45.25 -39.48 -54.65
C GLU A 16 44.45 -39.98 -53.43
N GLY A 17 44.71 -39.43 -52.23
CA GLY A 17 44.04 -39.83 -50.98
C GLY A 17 44.54 -41.15 -50.38
N ASP A 18 45.66 -41.70 -50.87
CA ASP A 18 46.28 -42.91 -50.34
C ASP A 18 47.10 -42.58 -49.07
N PHE A 19 46.39 -42.43 -47.95
CA PHE A 19 47.00 -42.03 -46.68
C PHE A 19 47.93 -43.10 -46.08
N ASP A 20 47.77 -44.38 -46.42
CA ASP A 20 48.69 -45.44 -45.98
C ASP A 20 50.05 -45.29 -46.66
N GLN A 21 50.04 -45.00 -47.97
CA GLN A 21 51.24 -44.71 -48.72
C GLN A 21 51.89 -43.40 -48.28
N VAL A 22 51.10 -42.37 -47.94
CA VAL A 22 51.60 -41.11 -47.36
C VAL A 22 52.34 -41.38 -46.04
N ILE A 23 51.77 -42.15 -45.11
CA ILE A 23 52.40 -42.50 -43.83
C ILE A 23 53.73 -43.23 -44.06
N SER A 24 53.71 -44.27 -44.91
CA SER A 24 54.90 -45.09 -45.20
C SER A 24 56.05 -44.26 -45.80
N ILE A 25 55.75 -43.36 -46.74
CA ILE A 25 56.76 -42.50 -47.37
C ILE A 25 57.22 -41.40 -46.41
N ALA A 26 56.30 -40.77 -45.68
CA ALA A 26 56.62 -39.69 -44.74
C ALA A 26 57.54 -40.19 -43.61
N LEU A 27 57.27 -41.37 -43.02
CA LEU A 27 58.15 -41.96 -41.99
C LEU A 27 59.56 -42.25 -42.52
N LYS A 28 59.70 -42.67 -43.78
CA LYS A 28 61.02 -42.88 -44.41
C LYS A 28 61.76 -41.55 -44.63
N GLN A 29 61.05 -40.49 -44.99
CA GLN A 29 61.63 -39.17 -45.17
C GLN A 29 62.04 -38.53 -43.83
N LEU A 30 61.22 -38.67 -42.79
CA LEU A 30 61.51 -38.13 -41.46
C LEU A 30 62.67 -38.86 -40.76
N LYS A 31 62.93 -40.13 -41.07
CA LYS A 31 64.17 -40.80 -40.63
C LYS A 31 65.44 -40.10 -41.13
N ALA A 32 65.36 -39.47 -42.29
CA ALA A 32 66.49 -38.81 -42.93
C ALA A 32 66.54 -37.30 -42.66
N ASN A 33 65.38 -36.67 -42.46
CA ASN A 33 65.25 -35.28 -42.02
C ASN A 33 64.09 -35.16 -41.01
N PRO A 34 64.34 -35.35 -39.71
CA PRO A 34 63.29 -35.35 -38.67
C PRO A 34 62.52 -34.03 -38.55
N ASP A 35 63.12 -32.92 -38.99
CA ASP A 35 62.60 -31.58 -38.78
C ASP A 35 61.88 -31.02 -40.03
N ASP A 36 61.60 -31.86 -41.03
CA ASP A 36 60.89 -31.44 -42.24
C ASP A 36 59.39 -31.19 -41.96
N ILE A 37 59.06 -29.93 -41.67
CA ILE A 37 57.70 -29.46 -41.37
C ILE A 37 56.68 -29.84 -42.44
N LYS A 38 57.05 -29.83 -43.73
CA LYS A 38 56.11 -30.17 -44.82
C LYS A 38 55.74 -31.65 -44.77
N THR A 39 56.74 -32.50 -44.51
CA THR A 39 56.55 -33.94 -44.33
C THR A 39 55.78 -34.25 -43.05
N LEU A 40 56.09 -33.57 -41.94
CA LEU A 40 55.35 -33.69 -40.68
C LEU A 40 53.88 -33.27 -40.84
N ASN A 41 53.58 -32.18 -41.55
CA ASN A 41 52.19 -31.75 -41.79
C ASN A 41 51.42 -32.80 -42.62
N ASP A 42 52.01 -33.30 -43.71
CA ASP A 42 51.37 -34.35 -44.52
C ASP A 42 51.12 -35.64 -43.69
N LEU A 43 52.04 -35.98 -42.77
CA LEU A 43 51.89 -37.11 -41.84
C LEU A 43 50.78 -36.86 -40.82
N ALA A 44 50.70 -35.67 -40.22
CA ALA A 44 49.64 -35.29 -39.30
C ALA A 44 48.25 -35.37 -39.97
N VAL A 45 48.13 -34.91 -41.21
CA VAL A 45 46.90 -35.05 -42.00
C VAL A 45 46.53 -36.51 -42.22
N ALA A 46 47.50 -37.35 -42.60
CA ALA A 46 47.26 -38.77 -42.85
C ALA A 46 46.81 -39.51 -41.59
N TYR A 47 47.46 -39.28 -40.45
CA TYR A 47 47.05 -39.86 -39.16
C TYR A 47 45.65 -39.41 -38.75
N HIS A 48 45.35 -38.11 -38.83
CA HIS A 48 44.00 -37.61 -38.52
C HIS A 48 42.94 -38.24 -39.44
N ARG A 49 43.22 -38.40 -40.74
CA ARG A 49 42.30 -39.04 -41.69
C ARG A 49 42.08 -40.52 -41.43
N LYS A 50 43.04 -41.21 -40.82
CA LYS A 50 42.95 -42.60 -40.39
C LYS A 50 42.35 -42.81 -39.00
N GLY A 51 41.99 -41.72 -38.29
CA GLY A 51 41.46 -41.78 -36.93
C GLY A 51 42.53 -42.00 -35.85
N MET A 52 43.82 -41.92 -36.21
CA MET A 52 44.96 -42.04 -35.31
C MET A 52 45.23 -40.71 -34.61
N MET A 53 44.37 -40.36 -33.65
CA MET A 53 44.33 -39.03 -33.04
C MET A 53 45.53 -38.71 -32.15
N ASP A 54 46.07 -39.69 -31.44
CA ASP A 54 47.22 -39.49 -30.54
C ASP A 54 48.52 -39.30 -31.33
N GLU A 55 48.71 -40.07 -32.38
CA GLU A 55 49.81 -39.95 -33.32
C GLU A 55 49.74 -38.63 -34.09
N ALA A 56 48.55 -38.24 -34.54
CA ALA A 56 48.35 -36.93 -35.16
C ALA A 56 48.68 -35.77 -34.20
N PHE A 57 48.27 -35.88 -32.93
CA PHE A 57 48.54 -34.87 -31.91
C PHE A 57 50.04 -34.71 -31.66
N GLU A 58 50.77 -35.81 -31.53
CA GLU A 58 52.20 -35.77 -31.26
C GLU A 58 52.98 -35.18 -32.43
N VAL A 59 52.60 -35.51 -33.67
CA VAL A 59 53.19 -34.90 -34.86
C VAL A 59 52.86 -33.39 -34.91
N CYS A 60 51.63 -32.97 -34.62
CA CYS A 60 51.29 -31.56 -34.54
C CYS A 60 52.08 -30.82 -33.44
N ARG A 61 52.33 -31.47 -32.30
CA ARG A 61 53.13 -30.92 -31.19
C ARG A 61 54.59 -30.76 -31.61
N GLN A 62 55.14 -31.77 -32.30
CA GLN A 62 56.49 -31.72 -32.84
C GLN A 62 56.66 -30.55 -33.81
N ILE A 63 55.70 -30.34 -34.73
CA ILE A 63 55.73 -29.19 -35.65
C ILE A 63 55.73 -27.87 -34.86
N ASN A 64 54.90 -27.75 -33.82
CA ASN A 64 54.80 -26.53 -33.02
C ASN A 64 56.07 -26.24 -32.20
N VAL A 65 56.82 -27.28 -31.80
CA VAL A 65 58.14 -27.14 -31.14
C VAL A 65 59.23 -26.71 -32.13
N LEU A 66 59.19 -27.25 -33.35
CA LEU A 66 60.18 -26.96 -34.39
C LEU A 66 59.96 -25.58 -35.04
N HIS A 67 58.73 -25.10 -35.06
CA HIS A 67 58.37 -23.80 -35.63
C HIS A 67 57.47 -22.98 -34.69
N PRO A 68 57.97 -22.61 -33.49
CA PRO A 68 57.20 -21.88 -32.50
C PRO A 68 57.13 -20.41 -32.92
N THR A 69 56.05 -20.02 -33.59
CA THR A 69 55.89 -18.62 -34.02
C THR A 69 54.55 -18.06 -33.58
N THR A 70 54.62 -16.93 -32.88
CA THR A 70 53.47 -16.09 -32.49
C THR A 70 52.88 -15.30 -33.67
N ASN A 71 53.45 -15.41 -34.88
CA ASN A 71 53.01 -14.69 -36.07
C ASN A 71 52.69 -15.64 -37.24
N PHE A 72 51.42 -16.05 -37.32
CA PHE A 72 50.92 -16.98 -38.33
C PHE A 72 50.98 -16.42 -39.76
N SER A 73 51.00 -15.10 -39.94
CA SER A 73 51.14 -14.47 -41.28
C SER A 73 52.50 -14.76 -41.90
N ARG A 74 53.56 -14.71 -41.07
CA ARG A 74 54.92 -15.07 -41.49
C ARG A 74 55.01 -16.55 -41.83
N GLN A 75 54.48 -17.40 -40.95
CA GLN A 75 54.48 -18.86 -41.17
C GLN A 75 53.72 -19.26 -42.44
N PHE A 76 52.59 -18.59 -42.73
CA PHE A 76 51.85 -18.78 -43.98
C PHE A 76 52.69 -18.43 -45.22
N THR A 77 53.49 -17.36 -45.16
CA THR A 77 54.36 -16.95 -46.27
C THR A 77 55.49 -17.97 -46.51
N GLU A 78 56.00 -18.58 -45.45
CA GLU A 78 57.11 -19.53 -45.50
C GLU A 78 56.66 -20.95 -45.91
N LEU A 79 55.52 -21.42 -45.40
CA LEU A 79 55.05 -22.80 -45.59
C LEU A 79 53.99 -22.92 -46.70
N GLY A 80 53.16 -21.90 -46.90
CA GLY A 80 52.01 -21.94 -47.79
C GLY A 80 50.78 -22.65 -47.20
N ASP A 81 49.63 -22.46 -47.85
CA ASP A 81 48.30 -22.86 -47.35
C ASP A 81 48.21 -24.34 -46.98
N ARG A 82 48.62 -25.25 -47.86
CA ARG A 82 48.56 -26.71 -47.63
C ARG A 82 49.23 -27.15 -46.32
N TYR A 83 50.34 -26.50 -45.97
CA TYR A 83 51.20 -26.92 -44.87
C TYR A 83 50.86 -26.23 -43.53
N MET A 84 49.76 -25.48 -43.49
CA MET A 84 49.16 -24.91 -42.28
C MET A 84 48.02 -25.78 -41.72
N ARG A 85 47.68 -26.90 -42.37
CA ARG A 85 46.51 -27.74 -42.01
C ARG A 85 46.67 -28.45 -40.65
N TYR A 86 47.91 -28.68 -40.21
CA TYR A 86 48.19 -29.25 -38.89
C TYR A 86 47.64 -28.40 -37.74
N HIS A 87 47.55 -27.07 -37.87
CA HIS A 87 46.94 -26.19 -36.87
C HIS A 87 45.47 -26.53 -36.68
N LEU A 88 44.71 -26.64 -37.77
CA LEU A 88 43.30 -27.00 -37.70
C LEU A 88 43.09 -28.42 -37.13
N ILE A 89 43.98 -29.36 -37.46
CA ILE A 89 43.96 -30.72 -36.89
C ILE A 89 44.22 -30.67 -35.38
N MET A 90 45.22 -29.90 -34.96
CA MET A 90 45.53 -29.68 -33.55
C MET A 90 44.30 -29.12 -32.81
N GLY A 91 43.64 -28.10 -33.37
CA GLY A 91 42.40 -27.55 -32.84
C GLY A 91 41.28 -28.60 -32.71
N LYS A 92 41.08 -29.45 -33.72
CA LYS A 92 40.06 -30.54 -33.67
C LYS A 92 40.36 -31.57 -32.59
N ILE A 93 41.63 -31.95 -32.41
CA ILE A 93 42.04 -32.90 -31.38
C ILE A 93 41.89 -32.27 -29.98
N LEU A 94 42.29 -31.01 -29.81
CA LEU A 94 42.10 -30.28 -28.55
C LEU A 94 40.61 -30.16 -28.19
N TYR A 95 39.75 -29.88 -29.18
CA TYR A 95 38.30 -29.91 -29.00
C TYR A 95 37.79 -31.28 -28.54
N ALA A 96 38.24 -32.37 -29.18
CA ALA A 96 37.86 -33.73 -28.78
C ALA A 96 38.32 -34.09 -27.36
N ARG A 97 39.44 -33.53 -26.90
CA ARG A 97 39.96 -33.68 -25.53
C ARG A 97 39.39 -32.68 -24.51
N GLY A 98 38.41 -31.86 -24.89
CA GLY A 98 37.78 -30.88 -24.00
C GLY A 98 38.61 -29.62 -23.72
N ARG A 99 39.73 -29.42 -24.40
CA ARG A 99 40.62 -28.24 -24.25
C ARG A 99 40.14 -27.08 -25.14
N TYR A 100 38.97 -26.53 -24.81
CA TYR A 100 38.25 -25.59 -25.67
C TYR A 100 38.95 -24.24 -25.88
N ASP A 101 39.58 -23.67 -24.85
CA ASP A 101 40.23 -22.35 -24.96
C ASP A 101 41.44 -22.40 -25.90
N GLU A 102 42.22 -23.48 -25.83
CA GLU A 102 43.37 -23.69 -26.70
C GLU A 102 42.94 -23.96 -28.15
N ALA A 103 41.89 -24.77 -28.35
CA ALA A 103 41.32 -24.98 -29.67
C ALA A 103 40.78 -23.66 -30.27
N LEU A 104 40.17 -22.81 -29.44
CA LEU A 104 39.64 -21.51 -29.87
C LEU A 104 40.75 -20.52 -30.20
N ALA A 105 41.86 -20.51 -29.44
CA ALA A 105 43.04 -19.70 -29.73
C ALA A 105 43.59 -20.03 -31.13
N ILE A 106 43.71 -21.32 -31.46
CA ILE A 106 44.13 -21.75 -32.80
C ILE A 106 43.14 -21.28 -33.88
N CYS A 107 41.84 -21.39 -33.64
CA CYS A 107 40.84 -20.89 -34.60
C CYS A 107 40.95 -19.37 -34.80
N ALA A 108 41.17 -18.61 -33.73
CA ALA A 108 41.33 -17.16 -33.76
C ALA A 108 42.59 -16.76 -34.54
N ASP A 109 43.71 -17.44 -34.28
CA ASP A 109 44.96 -17.25 -35.01
C ASP A 109 44.79 -17.59 -36.49
N LEU A 110 43.96 -18.56 -36.88
CA LEU A 110 43.72 -18.85 -38.29
C LEU A 110 42.76 -17.85 -38.98
N LYS A 111 42.13 -16.90 -38.27
CA LYS A 111 41.15 -15.97 -38.87
C LYS A 111 41.75 -15.01 -39.90
N PHE A 112 43.03 -14.64 -39.82
CA PHE A 112 43.67 -13.78 -40.84
C PHE A 112 43.71 -14.44 -42.23
N LEU A 113 43.57 -15.77 -42.32
CA LEU A 113 43.53 -16.53 -43.56
C LEU A 113 42.17 -16.43 -44.30
N LYS A 114 41.21 -15.65 -43.77
CA LYS A 114 39.92 -15.34 -44.41
C LYS A 114 39.17 -16.63 -44.81
N GLY A 115 38.81 -16.79 -46.09
CA GLY A 115 38.10 -17.97 -46.60
C GLY A 115 38.94 -19.25 -46.72
N ARG A 116 40.26 -19.17 -46.52
CA ARG A 116 41.12 -20.37 -46.48
C ARG A 116 40.93 -21.04 -45.13
N PHE A 117 40.79 -22.37 -45.12
CA PHE A 117 40.33 -23.16 -43.96
C PHE A 117 38.96 -22.73 -43.42
N ALA A 118 37.90 -22.86 -44.21
CA ALA A 118 36.55 -22.55 -43.74
C ALA A 118 36.11 -23.43 -42.56
N ASP A 119 36.61 -24.66 -42.48
CA ASP A 119 36.45 -25.58 -41.34
C ASP A 119 36.77 -24.95 -39.98
N LYS A 120 37.63 -23.92 -39.91
CA LYS A 120 37.94 -23.23 -38.65
C LYS A 120 36.71 -22.52 -38.07
N PHE A 121 35.86 -21.97 -38.94
CA PHE A 121 34.61 -21.30 -38.55
C PHE A 121 33.59 -22.32 -38.04
N HIS A 122 33.55 -23.51 -38.65
CA HIS A 122 32.73 -24.61 -38.14
C HIS A 122 33.24 -25.11 -36.78
N LEU A 123 34.56 -25.27 -36.62
CA LEU A 123 35.16 -25.69 -35.35
C LEU A 123 34.97 -24.64 -34.24
N SER A 124 35.17 -23.34 -34.53
CA SER A 124 34.89 -22.26 -33.57
C SER A 124 33.41 -22.22 -33.20
N ALA A 125 32.49 -22.40 -34.16
CA ALA A 125 31.06 -22.49 -33.88
C ALA A 125 30.72 -23.66 -32.95
N GLN A 126 31.29 -24.85 -33.18
CA GLN A 126 31.12 -26.01 -32.30
C GLN A 126 31.65 -25.75 -30.88
N ILE A 127 32.82 -25.11 -30.76
CA ILE A 127 33.40 -24.72 -29.47
C ILE A 127 32.48 -23.75 -28.73
N TYR A 128 32.02 -22.68 -29.40
CA TYR A 128 31.08 -21.72 -28.81
C TYR A 128 29.78 -22.40 -28.38
N LEU A 129 29.26 -23.32 -29.18
CA LEU A 129 28.06 -24.08 -28.85
C LEU A 129 28.22 -24.98 -27.61
N LYS A 130 29.40 -25.59 -27.44
CA LYS A 130 29.75 -26.33 -26.22
C LYS A 130 29.83 -25.44 -24.98
N ARG A 131 30.27 -24.20 -25.15
CA ARG A 131 30.29 -23.16 -24.10
C ARG A 131 28.95 -22.47 -23.88
N GLY A 132 27.92 -22.81 -24.64
CA GLY A 132 26.59 -22.20 -24.54
C GLY A 132 26.44 -20.84 -25.25
N ASP A 133 27.42 -20.42 -26.06
CA ASP A 133 27.41 -19.15 -26.78
C ASP A 133 26.90 -19.34 -28.22
N ALA A 134 25.58 -19.50 -28.36
CA ALA A 134 24.94 -19.71 -29.66
C ALA A 134 25.10 -18.49 -30.59
N GLU A 135 25.15 -17.29 -30.03
CA GLU A 135 25.23 -16.04 -30.78
C GLU A 135 26.56 -15.95 -31.55
N LYS A 136 27.68 -16.27 -30.89
CA LYS A 136 28.98 -16.38 -31.58
C LYS A 136 29.00 -17.54 -32.56
N ALA A 137 28.38 -18.68 -32.24
CA ALA A 137 28.33 -19.81 -33.16
C ALA A 137 27.62 -19.46 -34.48
N VAL A 138 26.47 -18.75 -34.43
CA VAL A 138 25.78 -18.25 -35.63
C VAL A 138 26.64 -17.24 -36.38
N HIS A 139 27.36 -16.36 -35.68
CA HIS A 139 28.26 -15.40 -36.33
C HIS A 139 29.40 -16.06 -37.11
N GLU A 140 29.98 -17.14 -36.57
CA GLU A 140 31.01 -17.91 -37.28
C GLU A 140 30.42 -18.57 -38.54
N TYR A 141 29.20 -19.11 -38.47
CA TYR A 141 28.51 -19.67 -39.65
C TYR A 141 28.14 -18.62 -40.71
N ASP A 142 27.65 -17.44 -40.32
CA ASP A 142 27.42 -16.32 -41.23
C ASP A 142 28.74 -15.91 -41.93
N THR A 143 29.82 -15.82 -41.16
CA THR A 143 31.16 -15.52 -41.69
C THR A 143 31.66 -16.60 -42.65
N MET A 144 31.43 -17.87 -42.33
CA MET A 144 31.78 -19.00 -43.18
C MET A 144 31.09 -18.91 -44.55
N LEU A 145 29.80 -18.58 -44.58
CA LEU A 145 29.03 -18.40 -45.82
C LEU A 145 29.49 -17.21 -46.65
N LYS A 146 29.89 -16.10 -46.02
CA LYS A 146 30.44 -14.93 -46.72
C LYS A 146 31.69 -15.29 -47.54
N TRP A 147 32.51 -16.19 -47.02
CA TRP A 147 33.75 -16.59 -47.67
C TRP A 147 33.61 -17.81 -48.59
N ARG A 148 32.76 -18.78 -48.24
CA ARG A 148 32.58 -20.05 -48.96
C ARG A 148 31.09 -20.41 -49.08
N PRO A 149 30.34 -19.77 -50.00
CA PRO A 149 28.92 -20.02 -50.19
C PRO A 149 28.57 -21.48 -50.53
N GLU A 150 29.51 -22.23 -51.13
CA GLU A 150 29.32 -23.63 -51.47
C GLU A 150 29.21 -24.57 -50.27
N LEU A 151 29.60 -24.12 -49.07
CA LEU A 151 29.48 -24.90 -47.82
C LEU A 151 28.11 -24.69 -47.13
N ALA A 152 27.10 -24.27 -47.89
CA ALA A 152 25.75 -24.00 -47.41
C ALA A 152 25.11 -25.18 -46.67
N GLU A 153 25.30 -26.42 -47.14
CA GLU A 153 24.74 -27.62 -46.49
C GLU A 153 25.34 -27.84 -45.09
N GLN A 154 26.66 -27.75 -44.97
CA GLN A 154 27.35 -27.87 -43.68
C GLN A 154 26.92 -26.78 -42.69
N VAL A 155 26.65 -25.58 -43.20
CA VAL A 155 26.14 -24.47 -42.37
C VAL A 155 24.68 -24.73 -41.97
N ILE A 156 23.84 -25.27 -42.85
CA ILE A 156 22.46 -25.66 -42.50
C ILE A 156 22.45 -26.70 -41.38
N GLU A 157 23.28 -27.74 -41.47
CA GLU A 157 23.40 -28.76 -40.41
C GLU A 157 23.86 -28.16 -39.08
N GLY A 158 24.84 -27.25 -39.13
CA GLY A 158 25.33 -26.52 -37.97
C GLY A 158 24.26 -25.63 -37.34
N LEU A 159 23.50 -24.90 -38.15
CA LEU A 159 22.37 -24.08 -37.71
C LEU A 159 21.23 -24.92 -37.17
N GLN A 160 20.96 -26.09 -37.76
CA GLN A 160 19.96 -27.03 -37.26
C GLN A 160 20.35 -27.51 -35.85
N THR A 161 21.63 -27.86 -35.63
CA THR A 161 22.12 -28.23 -34.29
C THR A 161 21.93 -27.08 -33.28
N ILE A 162 22.12 -25.83 -33.71
CA ILE A 162 21.87 -24.65 -32.86
C ILE A 162 20.37 -24.51 -32.59
N ILE A 163 19.52 -24.67 -33.59
CA ILE A 163 18.05 -24.53 -33.48
C ILE A 163 17.48 -25.65 -32.61
N ASP A 164 17.93 -26.89 -32.75
CA ASP A 164 17.46 -28.01 -31.93
C ASP A 164 17.79 -27.78 -30.45
N LYS A 165 18.95 -27.20 -30.15
CA LYS A 165 19.37 -26.84 -28.78
C LYS A 165 18.75 -25.53 -28.29
N PHE A 166 18.54 -24.57 -29.18
CA PHE A 166 18.00 -23.23 -28.91
C PHE A 166 16.93 -22.85 -29.93
N PRO A 167 15.71 -23.41 -29.83
CA PRO A 167 14.66 -23.23 -30.84
C PRO A 167 14.27 -21.77 -31.08
N ARG A 168 14.49 -20.90 -30.09
CA ARG A 168 14.17 -19.46 -30.11
C ARG A 168 15.23 -18.57 -30.76
N HIS A 169 16.34 -19.13 -31.24
CA HIS A 169 17.47 -18.33 -31.74
C HIS A 169 17.16 -17.64 -33.07
N LYS A 170 16.56 -16.44 -33.01
CA LYS A 170 16.05 -15.67 -34.17
C LYS A 170 17.08 -15.51 -35.30
N LYS A 171 18.35 -15.23 -34.98
CA LYS A 171 19.41 -15.08 -36.00
C LYS A 171 19.76 -16.40 -36.69
N ALA A 172 19.63 -17.53 -36.01
CA ALA A 172 19.91 -18.84 -36.59
C ALA A 172 18.84 -19.18 -37.64
N HIS A 173 17.57 -19.01 -37.27
CA HIS A 173 16.44 -19.15 -38.20
C HIS A 173 16.54 -18.20 -39.38
N ARG A 174 16.86 -16.93 -39.14
CA ARG A 174 17.07 -15.95 -40.22
C ARG A 174 18.11 -16.43 -41.23
N LEU A 175 19.31 -16.80 -40.75
CA LEU A 175 20.38 -17.25 -41.62
C LEU A 175 19.99 -18.54 -42.36
N GLN A 176 19.33 -19.48 -41.67
CA GLN A 176 18.86 -20.73 -42.27
C GLN A 176 17.85 -20.48 -43.40
N ILE A 177 16.89 -19.58 -43.18
CA ILE A 177 15.90 -19.13 -44.18
C ILE A 177 16.58 -18.46 -45.37
N GLU A 178 17.55 -17.58 -45.14
CA GLU A 178 18.32 -16.92 -46.19
C GLU A 178 19.09 -17.94 -47.06
N VAL A 179 19.67 -18.97 -46.44
CA VAL A 179 20.38 -20.04 -47.16
C VAL A 179 19.41 -20.89 -47.97
N TYR A 180 18.29 -21.34 -47.39
CA TYR A 180 17.26 -22.09 -48.15
C TYR A 180 16.66 -21.28 -49.30
N GLY A 181 16.54 -19.97 -49.12
CA GLY A 181 16.11 -19.04 -50.17
C GLY A 181 17.08 -19.04 -51.34
N LYS A 182 18.39 -18.90 -51.08
CA LYS A 182 19.44 -18.95 -52.11
C LYS A 182 19.53 -20.29 -52.82
N GLN A 183 19.21 -21.40 -52.14
CA GLN A 183 19.17 -22.73 -52.72
C GLN A 183 17.84 -23.06 -53.45
N GLY A 184 16.85 -22.16 -53.42
CA GLY A 184 15.54 -22.40 -54.03
C GLY A 184 14.66 -23.43 -53.29
N GLN A 185 15.06 -23.86 -52.09
CA GLN A 185 14.37 -24.89 -51.30
C GLN A 185 13.32 -24.32 -50.36
N LEU A 186 13.37 -23.01 -50.08
CA LEU A 186 12.54 -22.36 -49.06
C LEU A 186 11.03 -22.63 -49.24
N LYS A 187 10.49 -22.50 -50.45
CA LYS A 187 9.06 -22.71 -50.71
C LYS A 187 8.59 -24.11 -50.33
N LYS A 188 9.39 -25.13 -50.63
CA LYS A 188 9.08 -26.52 -50.30
C LYS A 188 9.11 -26.75 -48.79
N ILE A 189 10.16 -26.26 -48.12
CA ILE A 189 10.35 -26.40 -46.67
C ILE A 189 9.21 -25.73 -45.89
N LEU A 190 8.78 -24.55 -46.32
CA LEU A 190 7.65 -23.87 -45.71
C LEU A 190 6.34 -24.65 -45.92
N ALA A 191 6.06 -25.13 -47.14
CA ALA A 191 4.86 -25.91 -47.43
C ALA A 191 4.78 -27.21 -46.62
N ASP A 192 5.90 -27.94 -46.53
CA ASP A 192 6.00 -29.17 -45.73
C ASP A 192 5.79 -28.87 -44.23
N GLY A 193 6.37 -27.75 -43.76
CA GLY A 193 6.16 -27.26 -42.39
C GLY A 193 4.71 -26.91 -42.11
N GLU A 194 4.05 -26.13 -42.98
CA GLU A 194 2.65 -25.73 -42.83
C GLU A 194 1.73 -26.97 -42.73
N GLN A 195 1.98 -28.00 -43.56
CA GLN A 195 1.25 -29.27 -43.48
C GLN A 195 1.49 -29.99 -42.15
N ALA A 196 2.72 -30.00 -41.64
CA ALA A 196 3.03 -30.59 -40.35
C ALA A 196 2.29 -29.89 -39.20
N VAL A 197 2.17 -28.55 -39.23
CA VAL A 197 1.38 -27.81 -38.23
C VAL A 197 -0.10 -28.19 -38.31
N GLN A 198 -0.67 -28.24 -39.52
CA GLN A 198 -2.07 -28.61 -39.72
C GLN A 198 -2.39 -30.03 -39.23
N ARG A 199 -1.42 -30.95 -39.32
CA ARG A 199 -1.55 -32.33 -38.82
C ARG A 199 -1.23 -32.48 -37.33
N GLY A 200 -0.76 -31.41 -36.66
CA GLY A 200 -0.33 -31.46 -35.26
C GLY A 200 0.97 -32.26 -35.03
N THR A 201 1.77 -32.48 -36.07
CA THR A 201 3.02 -33.26 -36.01
C THR A 201 4.28 -32.40 -36.12
N ALA A 202 4.15 -31.07 -36.12
CA ALA A 202 5.28 -30.17 -36.21
C ALA A 202 6.09 -30.15 -34.91
N ASP A 203 7.41 -30.19 -35.02
CA ASP A 203 8.32 -29.95 -33.90
C ASP A 203 8.47 -28.45 -33.60
N PRO A 204 8.99 -28.07 -32.41
CA PRO A 204 9.21 -26.65 -32.07
C PRO A 204 10.06 -25.91 -33.12
N ALA A 205 11.09 -26.57 -33.65
CA ALA A 205 12.00 -25.99 -34.64
C ALA A 205 11.28 -25.58 -35.93
N THR A 206 10.33 -26.38 -36.40
CA THR A 206 9.50 -26.10 -37.57
C THR A 206 8.57 -24.91 -37.32
N ILE A 207 7.96 -24.84 -36.13
CA ILE A 207 7.06 -23.75 -35.76
C ILE A 207 7.81 -22.42 -35.67
N TYR A 208 8.94 -22.38 -34.97
CA TYR A 208 9.75 -21.17 -34.88
C TYR A 208 10.28 -20.75 -36.26
N ARG A 209 10.63 -21.70 -37.14
CA ARG A 209 11.05 -21.40 -38.51
C ARG A 209 9.95 -20.76 -39.33
N LEU A 210 8.74 -21.33 -39.32
CA LEU A 210 7.57 -20.76 -40.00
C LEU A 210 7.23 -19.38 -39.44
N GLY A 211 7.12 -19.27 -38.12
CA GLY A 211 6.74 -18.03 -37.47
C GLY A 211 7.77 -16.92 -37.65
N PHE A 212 9.07 -17.20 -37.53
CA PHE A 212 10.11 -16.22 -37.85
C PHE A 212 10.15 -15.89 -39.33
N HIS A 213 9.93 -16.85 -40.24
CA HIS A 213 9.82 -16.57 -41.68
C HIS A 213 8.74 -15.53 -41.96
N TYR A 214 7.51 -15.77 -41.51
CA TYR A 214 6.42 -14.81 -41.72
C TYR A 214 6.67 -13.48 -41.02
N GLN A 215 7.30 -13.47 -39.85
CA GLN A 215 7.70 -12.23 -39.18
C GLN A 215 8.73 -11.45 -40.04
N PHE A 216 9.71 -12.11 -40.66
CA PHE A 216 10.69 -11.44 -41.53
C PHE A 216 10.07 -10.90 -42.82
N GLU A 217 9.01 -11.54 -43.33
CA GLU A 217 8.22 -11.07 -44.47
C GLU A 217 7.19 -9.98 -44.09
N GLY A 218 7.13 -9.56 -42.82
CA GLY A 218 6.16 -8.58 -42.31
C GLY A 218 4.72 -9.11 -42.20
N GLN A 219 4.53 -10.43 -42.28
CA GLN A 219 3.24 -11.11 -42.14
C GLN A 219 2.98 -11.53 -40.69
N ASP A 220 3.00 -10.58 -39.76
CA ASP A 220 2.90 -10.86 -38.31
C ASP A 220 1.61 -11.58 -37.90
N ALA A 221 0.49 -11.30 -38.60
CA ALA A 221 -0.77 -11.99 -38.35
C ALA A 221 -0.68 -13.50 -38.64
N ARG A 222 0.04 -13.85 -39.71
CA ARG A 222 0.26 -15.24 -40.11
C ARG A 222 1.27 -15.92 -39.18
N ALA A 223 2.31 -15.20 -38.76
CA ALA A 223 3.24 -15.68 -37.73
C ALA A 223 2.50 -16.04 -36.43
N LEU A 224 1.62 -15.16 -35.94
CA LEU A 224 0.80 -15.40 -34.76
C LEU A 224 -0.15 -16.58 -34.90
N GLU A 225 -0.73 -16.80 -36.09
CA GLU A 225 -1.58 -17.97 -36.33
C GLU A 225 -0.80 -19.27 -36.08
N PHE A 226 0.43 -19.37 -36.57
CA PHE A 226 1.27 -20.55 -36.36
C PHE A 226 1.68 -20.74 -34.90
N PHE A 227 2.15 -19.68 -34.23
CA PHE A 227 2.51 -19.75 -32.82
C PHE A 227 1.30 -20.08 -31.94
N GLY A 228 0.15 -19.48 -32.22
CA GLY A 228 -1.09 -19.70 -31.49
C GLY A 228 -1.63 -21.12 -31.66
N ARG A 229 -1.69 -21.64 -32.90
CA ARG A 229 -2.12 -23.02 -33.16
C ARG A 229 -1.21 -24.03 -32.45
N TYR A 230 0.10 -23.79 -32.44
CA TYR A 230 1.02 -24.67 -31.72
C TYR A 230 0.82 -24.61 -30.21
N ALA A 231 0.76 -23.41 -29.62
CA ALA A 231 0.52 -23.23 -28.19
C ALA A 231 -0.79 -23.89 -27.71
N GLN A 232 -1.82 -23.90 -28.56
CA GLN A 232 -3.08 -24.60 -28.31
C GLN A 232 -2.92 -26.13 -28.31
N ASN A 233 -2.20 -26.68 -29.29
CA ASN A 233 -1.98 -28.13 -29.42
C ASN A 233 -0.95 -28.68 -28.40
N HIS A 234 -0.08 -27.83 -27.87
CA HIS A 234 0.98 -28.18 -26.93
C HIS A 234 0.90 -27.32 -25.67
N PRO A 235 -0.10 -27.53 -24.80
CA PRO A 235 -0.35 -26.66 -23.66
C PRO A 235 0.75 -26.67 -22.59
N ASP A 236 1.65 -27.65 -22.63
CA ASP A 236 2.76 -27.79 -21.69
C ASP A 236 4.06 -27.14 -22.18
N ASP A 237 4.11 -26.70 -23.44
CA ASP A 237 5.24 -25.93 -23.95
C ASP A 237 5.12 -24.45 -23.52
N GLN A 238 5.61 -24.19 -22.32
CA GLN A 238 5.62 -22.85 -21.73
C GLN A 238 6.52 -21.87 -22.49
N GLU A 239 7.57 -22.35 -23.17
CA GLU A 239 8.50 -21.46 -23.88
C GLU A 239 7.88 -20.89 -25.14
N VAL A 240 7.11 -21.70 -25.88
CA VAL A 240 6.36 -21.22 -27.05
C VAL A 240 5.23 -20.29 -26.63
N ARG A 241 4.51 -20.60 -25.55
CA ARG A 241 3.48 -19.70 -25.00
C ARG A 241 4.05 -18.37 -24.56
N TRP A 242 5.21 -18.37 -23.89
CA TRP A 242 5.88 -17.14 -23.49
C TRP A 242 6.17 -16.25 -24.70
N PHE A 243 6.76 -16.86 -25.73
CA PHE A 243 7.10 -16.16 -26.96
C PHE A 243 5.85 -15.65 -27.70
N PHE A 244 4.78 -16.44 -27.73
CA PHE A 244 3.49 -16.04 -28.29
C PHE A 244 2.90 -14.84 -27.52
N GLY A 245 2.98 -14.86 -26.19
CA GLY A 245 2.60 -13.72 -25.33
C GLY A 245 3.40 -12.46 -25.67
N ASP A 246 4.71 -12.56 -25.85
CA ASP A 246 5.58 -11.44 -26.23
C ASP A 246 5.16 -10.81 -27.56
N LEU A 247 4.84 -11.63 -28.57
CA LEU A 247 4.35 -11.14 -29.87
C LEU A 247 2.98 -10.45 -29.76
N LEU A 248 2.09 -10.98 -28.92
CA LEU A 248 0.78 -10.35 -28.67
C LEU A 248 0.94 -8.96 -28.03
N VAL A 249 1.89 -8.80 -27.12
CA VAL A 249 2.23 -7.49 -26.51
C VAL A 249 2.72 -6.50 -27.57
N GLU A 250 3.60 -6.92 -28.48
CA GLU A 250 4.11 -6.05 -29.56
C GLU A 250 3.01 -5.49 -30.46
N ARG A 251 1.88 -6.22 -30.62
CA ARG A 251 0.72 -5.78 -31.41
C ARG A 251 -0.36 -5.06 -30.60
N GLY A 252 -0.15 -4.88 -29.29
CA GLY A 252 -1.13 -4.28 -28.39
C GLY A 252 -2.32 -5.19 -28.04
N GLU A 253 -2.25 -6.50 -28.33
CA GLU A 253 -3.28 -7.47 -27.97
C GLU A 253 -3.13 -7.92 -26.50
N TYR A 254 -3.15 -6.95 -25.57
CA TYR A 254 -2.79 -7.16 -24.17
C TYR A 254 -3.67 -8.19 -23.45
N GLU A 255 -4.97 -8.23 -23.72
CA GLU A 255 -5.87 -9.22 -23.10
C GLU A 255 -5.49 -10.66 -23.44
N LYS A 256 -5.09 -10.91 -24.70
CA LYS A 256 -4.62 -12.24 -25.11
C LYS A 256 -3.27 -12.57 -24.47
N ALA A 257 -2.35 -11.59 -24.43
CA ALA A 257 -1.05 -11.77 -23.79
C ALA A 257 -1.17 -12.10 -22.30
N LEU A 258 -2.06 -11.38 -21.57
CA LEU A 258 -2.32 -11.63 -20.15
C LEU A 258 -2.82 -13.05 -19.89
N ARG A 259 -3.68 -13.60 -20.76
CA ARG A 259 -4.14 -15.00 -20.64
C ARG A 259 -2.98 -15.99 -20.73
N GLU A 260 -2.05 -15.77 -21.65
CA GLU A 260 -0.87 -16.64 -21.76
C GLU A 260 0.04 -16.52 -20.52
N TYR A 261 0.34 -15.31 -20.06
CA TYR A 261 1.18 -15.12 -18.87
C TYR A 261 0.57 -15.72 -17.60
N ARG A 262 -0.76 -15.63 -17.42
CA ARG A 262 -1.46 -16.30 -16.31
C ARG A 262 -1.25 -17.81 -16.33
N GLN A 263 -1.49 -18.44 -17.48
CA GLN A 263 -1.35 -19.89 -17.62
C GLN A 263 0.09 -20.36 -17.39
N ILE A 264 1.07 -19.56 -17.83
CA ILE A 264 2.48 -19.88 -17.60
C ILE A 264 2.81 -19.80 -16.10
N VAL A 265 2.46 -18.71 -15.42
CA VAL A 265 2.76 -18.52 -13.99
C VAL A 265 2.01 -19.53 -13.12
N GLU A 266 0.79 -19.91 -13.49
CA GLU A 266 0.03 -20.94 -12.78
C GLU A 266 0.69 -22.31 -12.86
N LYS A 267 1.32 -22.66 -13.99
CA LYS A 267 2.04 -23.93 -14.17
C LYS A 267 3.48 -23.90 -13.67
N ASP A 268 4.18 -22.77 -13.80
CA ASP A 268 5.56 -22.56 -13.34
C ASP A 268 5.67 -21.22 -12.58
N PRO A 269 5.52 -21.26 -11.24
CA PRO A 269 5.65 -20.08 -10.39
C PRO A 269 7.01 -19.38 -10.48
N VAL A 270 8.08 -20.05 -10.93
CA VAL A 270 9.42 -19.44 -11.11
C VAL A 270 9.40 -18.36 -12.19
N LYS A 271 8.41 -18.37 -13.10
CA LYS A 271 8.23 -17.34 -14.13
C LYS A 271 7.56 -16.07 -13.62
N LEU A 272 7.13 -16.01 -12.36
CA LEU A 272 6.40 -14.88 -11.79
C LEU A 272 7.14 -13.54 -11.98
N ASP A 273 8.43 -13.47 -11.61
CA ASP A 273 9.24 -12.25 -11.75
C ASP A 273 9.42 -11.81 -13.20
N SER A 274 9.60 -12.78 -14.10
CA SER A 274 9.69 -12.50 -15.52
C SER A 274 8.37 -11.93 -16.05
N ALA A 275 7.23 -12.42 -15.55
CA ALA A 275 5.93 -11.99 -16.00
C ALA A 275 5.60 -10.61 -15.44
N LEU A 276 5.96 -10.35 -14.18
CA LEU A 276 5.90 -9.02 -13.56
C LEU A 276 6.61 -7.97 -14.43
N ALA A 277 7.86 -8.22 -14.83
CA ALA A 277 8.59 -7.29 -15.69
C ALA A 277 7.87 -6.99 -17.02
N LYS A 278 7.17 -7.98 -17.60
CA LYS A 278 6.36 -7.80 -18.82
C LYS A 278 5.12 -6.97 -18.55
N LEU A 279 4.38 -7.27 -17.49
CA LEU A 279 3.16 -6.55 -17.11
C LEU A 279 3.46 -5.09 -16.73
N GLU A 280 4.57 -4.81 -16.06
CA GLU A 280 5.01 -3.44 -15.77
C GLU A 280 5.31 -2.66 -17.05
N MET A 281 6.02 -3.29 -18.01
CA MET A 281 6.30 -2.70 -19.31
C MET A 281 5.01 -2.43 -20.09
N MET A 282 4.05 -3.36 -20.08
CA MET A 282 2.74 -3.19 -20.68
C MET A 282 1.98 -2.02 -20.04
N ALA A 283 1.93 -1.94 -18.69
CA ALA A 283 1.24 -0.87 -17.98
C ALA A 283 1.81 0.52 -18.28
N LEU A 284 3.14 0.63 -18.42
CA LEU A 284 3.80 1.89 -18.77
C LEU A 284 3.52 2.33 -20.21
N ARG A 285 3.38 1.38 -21.16
CA ARG A 285 3.16 1.66 -22.60
C ARG A 285 1.69 1.70 -23.02
N ALA A 286 0.79 1.15 -22.22
CA ALA A 286 -0.64 1.08 -22.51
C ALA A 286 -1.31 2.47 -22.48
N SER A 287 -2.31 2.64 -23.34
CA SER A 287 -3.32 3.70 -23.21
C SER A 287 -4.14 3.53 -21.93
N ASP A 288 -4.86 4.55 -21.48
CA ASP A 288 -5.62 4.48 -20.21
C ASP A 288 -6.65 3.35 -20.18
N GLU A 289 -7.33 3.08 -21.30
CA GLU A 289 -8.24 1.92 -21.44
C GLU A 289 -7.50 0.58 -21.27
N ASN A 290 -6.31 0.45 -21.86
CA ASN A 290 -5.50 -0.77 -21.78
C ASN A 290 -4.83 -0.94 -20.42
N ARG A 291 -4.55 0.15 -19.69
CA ARG A 291 -4.03 0.11 -18.32
C ARG A 291 -5.02 -0.55 -17.36
N ALA A 292 -6.31 -0.25 -17.50
CA ALA A 292 -7.36 -0.88 -16.70
C ALA A 292 -7.43 -2.41 -16.90
N LEU A 293 -7.01 -2.92 -18.06
CA LEU A 293 -6.91 -4.36 -18.33
C LEU A 293 -5.68 -5.02 -17.68
N VAL A 294 -4.52 -4.36 -17.71
CA VAL A 294 -3.23 -4.93 -17.28
C VAL A 294 -3.01 -4.82 -15.78
N LEU A 295 -3.40 -3.69 -15.19
CA LEU A 295 -3.05 -3.36 -13.80
C LEU A 295 -3.64 -4.32 -12.74
N PRO A 296 -4.84 -4.90 -12.90
CA PRO A 296 -5.32 -5.94 -12.00
C PRO A 296 -4.40 -7.16 -11.93
N ASP A 297 -3.92 -7.67 -13.07
CA ASP A 297 -2.98 -8.81 -13.06
C ASP A 297 -1.63 -8.42 -12.49
N LEU A 298 -1.17 -7.19 -12.74
CA LEU A 298 0.08 -6.69 -12.18
C LEU A 298 0.00 -6.61 -10.64
N ILE A 299 -1.13 -6.16 -10.10
CA ILE A 299 -1.40 -6.17 -8.66
C ILE A 299 -1.45 -7.61 -8.13
N SER A 300 -2.20 -8.51 -8.80
CA SER A 300 -2.29 -9.93 -8.43
C SER A 300 -0.92 -10.60 -8.33
N PHE A 301 -0.06 -10.36 -9.33
CA PHE A 301 1.26 -10.98 -9.39
C PHE A 301 2.20 -10.39 -8.34
N ASN A 302 2.10 -9.08 -8.06
CA ASN A 302 2.90 -8.45 -7.00
C ASN A 302 2.45 -8.93 -5.61
N LEU A 303 1.16 -9.18 -5.39
CA LEU A 303 0.66 -9.80 -4.15
C LEU A 303 1.25 -11.20 -3.97
N ARG A 304 1.22 -12.05 -5.02
CA ARG A 304 1.83 -13.39 -4.99
C ARG A 304 3.34 -13.37 -4.75
N ALA A 305 4.04 -12.34 -5.23
CA ALA A 305 5.47 -12.15 -5.02
C ALA A 305 5.80 -11.51 -3.65
N GLY A 306 4.81 -11.08 -2.87
CA GLY A 306 5.02 -10.35 -1.61
C GLY A 306 5.49 -8.90 -1.79
N ASN A 307 5.39 -8.34 -3.01
CA ASN A 307 5.87 -7.01 -3.36
C ASN A 307 4.84 -5.90 -3.01
N LEU A 308 4.49 -5.76 -1.73
CA LEU A 308 3.41 -4.85 -1.29
C LEU A 308 3.66 -3.37 -1.60
N SER A 309 4.93 -2.95 -1.67
CA SER A 309 5.31 -1.59 -2.06
C SER A 309 4.96 -1.30 -3.53
N ALA A 310 5.16 -2.28 -4.41
CA ALA A 310 4.78 -2.20 -5.81
C ALA A 310 3.25 -2.22 -5.97
N VAL A 311 2.56 -3.04 -5.17
CA VAL A 311 1.08 -3.05 -5.14
C VAL A 311 0.55 -1.65 -4.85
N ARG A 312 1.04 -0.98 -3.79
CA ARG A 312 0.62 0.38 -3.44
C ARG A 312 0.83 1.36 -4.58
N LYS A 313 2.04 1.37 -5.16
CA LYS A 313 2.41 2.25 -6.27
C LYS A 313 1.43 2.11 -7.45
N TRP A 314 1.11 0.87 -7.83
CA TRP A 314 0.23 0.61 -8.97
C TRP A 314 -1.24 0.88 -8.63
N LEU A 315 -1.68 0.64 -7.39
CA LEU A 315 -3.01 0.98 -6.90
C LEU A 315 -3.26 2.50 -6.94
N ASP A 316 -2.29 3.31 -6.48
CA ASP A 316 -2.37 4.78 -6.50
C ASP A 316 -2.58 5.30 -7.92
N SER A 317 -1.93 4.68 -8.90
CA SER A 317 -2.09 5.04 -10.33
C SER A 317 -3.47 4.71 -10.90
N LEU A 318 -4.18 3.74 -10.30
CA LEU A 318 -5.50 3.27 -10.72
C LEU A 318 -6.66 4.00 -10.05
N LEU A 319 -6.45 4.69 -8.93
CA LEU A 319 -7.51 5.34 -8.17
C LEU A 319 -8.48 6.20 -9.02
N PRO A 320 -8.02 6.98 -10.03
CA PRO A 320 -8.94 7.73 -10.88
C PRO A 320 -9.89 6.83 -11.70
N ALA A 321 -9.38 5.71 -12.23
CA ALA A 321 -10.17 4.75 -13.02
C ALA A 321 -11.11 3.92 -12.14
N VAL A 322 -10.65 3.52 -10.95
CA VAL A 322 -11.44 2.81 -9.94
C VAL A 322 -12.65 3.63 -9.48
N ARG A 323 -12.50 4.96 -9.37
CA ARG A 323 -13.63 5.85 -9.04
C ARG A 323 -14.70 5.92 -10.14
N ALA A 324 -14.34 5.59 -11.38
CA ALA A 324 -15.25 5.61 -12.52
C ALA A 324 -15.91 4.24 -12.80
N ASP A 325 -15.25 3.14 -12.42
CA ASP A 325 -15.71 1.77 -12.65
C ASP A 325 -15.84 0.97 -11.34
N ASN A 326 -17.08 0.83 -10.87
CA ASN A 326 -17.39 0.07 -9.65
C ASN A 326 -17.07 -1.43 -9.78
N GLY A 327 -17.11 -1.99 -11.00
CA GLY A 327 -16.76 -3.40 -11.23
C GLY A 327 -15.26 -3.65 -11.03
N LEU A 328 -14.42 -2.73 -11.49
CA LEU A 328 -12.98 -2.76 -11.24
C LEU A 328 -12.66 -2.61 -9.75
N ARG A 329 -13.37 -1.71 -9.04
CA ARG A 329 -13.24 -1.54 -7.59
C ARG A 329 -13.48 -2.84 -6.83
N VAL A 330 -14.63 -3.48 -7.05
CA VAL A 330 -15.00 -4.74 -6.38
C VAL A 330 -14.00 -5.86 -6.69
N LYS A 331 -13.50 -5.92 -7.92
CA LYS A 331 -12.49 -6.92 -8.31
C LYS A 331 -11.19 -6.75 -7.53
N LEU A 332 -10.68 -5.52 -7.42
CA LEU A 332 -9.44 -5.23 -6.67
C LEU A 332 -9.63 -5.42 -5.17
N GLU A 333 -10.80 -5.05 -4.63
CA GLU A 333 -11.16 -5.26 -3.23
C GLU A 333 -11.14 -6.75 -2.88
N ASN A 334 -11.81 -7.60 -3.66
CA ASN A 334 -11.80 -9.05 -3.44
C ASN A 334 -10.39 -9.66 -3.47
N MET A 335 -9.52 -9.17 -4.37
CA MET A 335 -8.14 -9.66 -4.48
C MET A 335 -7.28 -9.26 -3.28
N LEU A 336 -7.39 -8.01 -2.84
CA LEU A 336 -6.67 -7.52 -1.67
C LEU A 336 -7.20 -8.16 -0.38
N ALA A 337 -8.52 -8.33 -0.25
CA ALA A 337 -9.12 -9.02 0.89
C ALA A 337 -8.60 -10.46 1.03
N ALA A 338 -8.60 -11.23 -0.06
CA ALA A 338 -8.05 -12.59 -0.06
C ALA A 338 -6.56 -12.63 0.32
N ALA A 339 -5.75 -11.73 -0.21
CA ALA A 339 -4.33 -11.64 0.17
C ALA A 339 -4.13 -11.21 1.63
N GLY A 340 -5.01 -10.35 2.15
CA GLY A 340 -5.03 -9.93 3.54
C GLY A 340 -5.33 -11.08 4.49
N ASP A 341 -6.32 -11.91 4.13
CA ASP A 341 -6.68 -13.14 4.84
C ASP A 341 -5.52 -14.15 4.83
N ASP A 342 -4.88 -14.39 3.68
CA ASP A 342 -3.71 -15.27 3.57
C ASP A 342 -2.54 -14.80 4.47
N CYS A 343 -2.26 -13.49 4.51
CA CYS A 343 -1.24 -12.92 5.40
C CYS A 343 -1.62 -13.09 6.87
N LEU A 344 -2.90 -12.91 7.20
CA LEU A 344 -3.39 -13.04 8.58
C LEU A 344 -3.30 -14.49 9.06
N ASP A 345 -3.67 -15.45 8.21
CA ASP A 345 -3.56 -16.89 8.48
C ASP A 345 -2.10 -17.33 8.63
N ALA A 346 -1.19 -16.73 7.87
CA ALA A 346 0.26 -16.94 8.00
C ALA A 346 0.85 -16.24 9.25
N GLY A 347 0.08 -15.39 9.93
CA GLY A 347 0.54 -14.60 11.09
C GLY A 347 1.41 -13.40 10.75
N ASP A 348 1.47 -12.99 9.48
CA ASP A 348 2.22 -11.82 9.00
C ASP A 348 1.38 -10.53 9.17
N LEU A 349 1.31 -10.08 10.42
CA LEU A 349 0.51 -8.93 10.84
C LEU A 349 0.93 -7.61 10.16
N ASP A 350 2.21 -7.45 9.81
CA ASP A 350 2.70 -6.24 9.14
C ASP A 350 2.22 -6.17 7.69
N SER A 351 2.27 -7.29 6.97
CA SER A 351 1.72 -7.38 5.61
C SER A 351 0.20 -7.23 5.60
N THR A 352 -0.52 -7.87 6.54
CA THR A 352 -1.98 -7.69 6.69
C THR A 352 -2.34 -6.23 6.90
N LYS A 353 -1.56 -5.49 7.70
CA LYS A 353 -1.76 -4.07 7.93
C LYS A 353 -1.65 -3.26 6.64
N VAL A 354 -0.59 -3.47 5.86
CA VAL A 354 -0.37 -2.76 4.59
C VAL A 354 -1.50 -3.04 3.60
N ILE A 355 -2.02 -4.26 3.57
CA ILE A 355 -3.15 -4.64 2.70
C ILE A 355 -4.44 -3.97 3.17
N LEU A 356 -4.72 -3.91 4.48
CA LEU A 356 -5.87 -3.20 5.03
C LEU A 356 -5.83 -1.69 4.74
N ASP A 357 -4.65 -1.07 4.82
CA ASP A 357 -4.47 0.33 4.42
C ASP A 357 -4.80 0.54 2.92
N GLN A 358 -4.45 -0.42 2.06
CA GLN A 358 -4.76 -0.38 0.63
C GLN A 358 -6.26 -0.59 0.36
N LEU A 359 -6.91 -1.48 1.09
CA LEU A 359 -8.36 -1.70 1.02
C LEU A 359 -9.12 -0.44 1.42
N LEU A 360 -8.68 0.26 2.47
CA LEU A 360 -9.25 1.54 2.90
C LEU A 360 -8.99 2.68 1.91
N LEU A 361 -7.97 2.57 1.07
CA LEU A 361 -7.76 3.52 -0.02
C LEU A 361 -8.80 3.34 -1.15
N LEU A 362 -9.18 2.09 -1.43
CA LEU A 362 -10.19 1.74 -2.44
C LEU A 362 -11.61 2.03 -1.98
N ASP A 363 -11.93 1.67 -0.74
CA ASP A 363 -13.20 2.00 -0.11
C ASP A 363 -12.96 2.64 1.27
N PRO A 364 -12.76 3.97 1.30
CA PRO A 364 -12.59 4.69 2.55
C PRO A 364 -13.79 4.55 3.47
N SER A 365 -14.99 4.19 2.99
CA SER A 365 -16.21 4.10 3.80
C SER A 365 -16.41 2.73 4.46
N ASN A 366 -15.54 1.75 4.19
CA ASN A 366 -15.68 0.40 4.72
C ASN A 366 -15.24 0.32 6.20
N ASP A 367 -16.23 0.32 7.09
CA ASP A 367 -16.01 0.25 8.54
C ASP A 367 -15.45 -1.11 9.01
N GLY A 368 -15.63 -2.18 8.22
CA GLY A 368 -15.07 -3.50 8.49
C GLY A 368 -13.54 -3.48 8.47
N TYR A 369 -12.95 -2.96 7.37
CA TYR A 369 -11.49 -2.85 7.25
C TYR A 369 -10.89 -1.90 8.30
N ARG A 370 -11.59 -0.80 8.64
CA ARG A 370 -11.14 0.11 9.72
C ARG A 370 -11.10 -0.60 11.07
N THR A 371 -12.11 -1.41 11.35
CA THR A 371 -12.18 -2.19 12.60
C THR A 371 -11.08 -3.23 12.64
N GLN A 372 -10.86 -3.97 11.55
CA GLN A 372 -9.76 -4.93 11.44
C GLN A 372 -8.40 -4.26 11.63
N LEU A 373 -8.17 -3.11 10.99
CA LEU A 373 -6.93 -2.34 11.13
C LEU A 373 -6.71 -1.87 12.57
N ARG A 374 -7.75 -1.38 13.25
CA ARG A 374 -7.69 -0.97 14.66
C ARG A 374 -7.34 -2.15 15.56
N ASN A 375 -8.03 -3.28 15.42
CA ASN A 375 -7.75 -4.49 16.19
C ASN A 375 -6.32 -4.99 15.96
N LEU A 376 -5.85 -4.94 14.72
CA LEU A 376 -4.49 -5.31 14.35
C LEU A 376 -3.46 -4.38 14.99
N ASP A 377 -3.72 -3.07 14.96
CA ASP A 377 -2.89 -2.06 15.63
C ASP A 377 -2.83 -2.29 17.14
N GLU A 378 -3.93 -2.66 17.79
CA GLU A 378 -3.96 -3.03 19.21
C GLU A 378 -3.10 -4.28 19.49
N VAL A 379 -3.22 -5.33 18.69
CA VAL A 379 -2.41 -6.56 18.84
C VAL A 379 -0.93 -6.27 18.64
N LEU A 380 -0.59 -5.44 17.64
CA LEU A 380 0.79 -5.01 17.38
C LEU A 380 1.34 -4.19 18.55
N LEU A 381 0.54 -3.28 19.12
CA LEU A 381 0.91 -2.50 20.31
C LEU A 381 1.10 -3.39 21.54
N GLN A 382 0.22 -4.36 21.77
CA GLN A 382 0.32 -5.33 22.89
C GLN A 382 1.61 -6.17 22.82
N LYS A 383 2.12 -6.45 21.62
CA LYS A 383 3.42 -7.14 21.45
C LYS A 383 4.61 -6.18 21.62
N LYS A 384 4.50 -4.96 21.07
CA LYS A 384 5.61 -3.99 21.01
C LYS A 384 5.93 -3.36 22.36
N ILE A 385 4.93 -3.12 23.20
CA ILE A 385 5.12 -2.46 24.50
C ILE A 385 5.98 -3.29 25.47
N PRO A 386 5.69 -4.58 25.73
CA PRO A 386 6.55 -5.42 26.56
C PRO A 386 7.98 -5.56 26.03
N GLU A 387 8.16 -5.60 24.71
CA GLU A 387 9.48 -5.64 24.08
C GLU A 387 10.28 -4.36 24.38
N LEU A 388 9.65 -3.18 24.21
CA LEU A 388 10.28 -1.89 24.51
C LEU A 388 10.59 -1.75 26.00
N GLU A 389 9.68 -2.18 26.89
CA GLU A 389 9.89 -2.19 28.34
C GLU A 389 11.06 -3.08 28.77
N GLU A 390 11.15 -4.31 28.23
CA GLU A 390 12.28 -5.21 28.49
C GLU A 390 13.59 -4.60 28.00
N ARG A 391 13.62 -4.08 26.77
CA ARG A 391 14.82 -3.45 26.20
C ARG A 391 15.32 -2.29 27.06
N LEU A 392 14.41 -1.43 27.52
CA LEU A 392 14.74 -0.33 28.43
C LEU A 392 15.19 -0.82 29.82
N ARG A 393 14.60 -1.90 30.33
CA ARG A 393 14.97 -2.50 31.63
C ARG A 393 16.34 -3.17 31.63
N THR A 394 16.76 -3.79 30.52
CA THR A 394 18.08 -4.45 30.44
C THR A 394 19.26 -3.47 30.55
N GLY A 395 19.05 -2.19 30.24
CA GLY A 395 20.09 -1.15 30.33
C GLY A 395 21.25 -1.32 29.35
N LEU A 396 21.11 -2.20 28.34
CA LEU A 396 22.15 -2.51 27.35
C LEU A 396 22.14 -1.57 26.12
N LEU A 397 21.20 -0.62 26.07
CA LEU A 397 21.02 0.30 24.95
C LEU A 397 22.02 1.46 25.02
N SER A 398 22.48 1.94 23.86
CA SER A 398 23.16 3.24 23.80
C SER A 398 22.20 4.38 24.18
N GLU A 399 22.74 5.57 24.46
CA GLU A 399 21.93 6.75 24.82
C GLU A 399 20.94 7.13 23.69
N GLN A 400 21.37 7.07 22.43
CA GLN A 400 20.50 7.35 21.28
C GLN A 400 19.38 6.30 21.14
N GLU A 401 19.69 5.02 21.34
CA GLU A 401 18.69 3.94 21.28
C GLU A 401 17.72 4.01 22.45
N THR A 402 18.20 4.40 23.64
CA THR A 402 17.37 4.64 24.83
C THR A 402 16.39 5.78 24.57
N CYS A 403 16.83 6.90 24.00
CA CYS A 403 15.96 8.02 23.67
C CYS A 403 14.87 7.64 22.65
N ARG A 404 15.23 6.87 21.60
CA ARG A 404 14.26 6.38 20.62
C ARG A 404 13.26 5.41 21.23
N ALA A 405 13.73 4.45 22.04
CA ALA A 405 12.87 3.48 22.70
C ALA A 405 11.90 4.15 23.69
N LEU A 406 12.35 5.16 24.45
CA LEU A 406 11.49 5.96 25.33
C LEU A 406 10.46 6.78 24.54
N HIS A 407 10.85 7.39 23.43
CA HIS A 407 9.91 8.10 22.56
C HIS A 407 8.82 7.17 22.02
N ASP A 408 9.23 6.03 21.45
CA ASP A 408 8.31 5.05 20.87
C ASP A 408 7.41 4.40 21.92
N LEU A 409 7.92 4.16 23.13
CA LEU A 409 7.12 3.66 24.25
C LEU A 409 6.11 4.71 24.73
N GLY A 410 6.51 5.99 24.79
CA GLY A 410 5.60 7.08 25.15
C GLY A 410 4.46 7.25 24.13
N GLU A 411 4.77 7.15 22.84
CA GLU A 411 3.77 7.14 21.77
C GLU A 411 2.86 5.90 21.86
N ALA A 412 3.43 4.71 22.14
CA ALA A 412 2.67 3.48 22.26
C ALA A 412 1.71 3.51 23.47
N TYR A 413 2.17 3.96 24.64
CA TYR A 413 1.32 4.16 25.83
C TYR A 413 0.21 5.18 25.57
N ASN A 414 0.51 6.29 24.89
CA ASN A 414 -0.51 7.26 24.50
C ASN A 414 -1.58 6.63 23.58
N LYS A 415 -1.18 5.78 22.64
CA LYS A 415 -2.11 5.09 21.73
C LYS A 415 -2.92 4.00 22.42
N GLN A 416 -2.35 3.31 23.40
CA GLN A 416 -3.03 2.27 24.18
C GLN A 416 -3.96 2.85 25.28
N GLY A 417 -3.92 4.16 25.53
CA GLY A 417 -4.68 4.77 26.62
C GLY A 417 -4.18 4.36 28.00
N GLU A 418 -2.89 4.04 28.13
CA GLU A 418 -2.26 3.65 29.39
C GLU A 418 -2.29 4.78 30.43
N SER A 419 -2.14 4.42 31.70
CA SER A 419 -2.29 5.37 32.80
C SER A 419 -1.40 6.60 32.59
N GLY A 420 -1.96 7.79 32.86
CA GLY A 420 -1.22 9.05 32.72
C GLY A 420 0.08 9.08 33.54
N GLU A 421 0.23 8.21 34.55
CA GLU A 421 1.45 8.03 35.32
C GLU A 421 2.57 7.31 34.54
N LYS A 422 2.27 6.24 33.80
CA LYS A 422 3.26 5.53 32.95
C LYS A 422 3.74 6.43 31.82
N VAL A 423 2.80 7.09 31.13
CA VAL A 423 3.09 8.07 30.07
C VAL A 423 3.98 9.19 30.61
N PHE A 424 3.61 9.74 31.77
CA PHE A 424 4.37 10.80 32.42
C PHE A 424 5.78 10.35 32.81
N ALA A 425 5.93 9.15 33.37
CA ALA A 425 7.22 8.60 33.76
C ALA A 425 8.17 8.46 32.55
N VAL A 426 7.66 7.97 31.41
CA VAL A 426 8.44 7.83 30.18
C VAL A 426 8.91 9.19 29.65
N TYR A 427 8.00 10.17 29.52
CA TYR A 427 8.39 11.50 29.05
C TYR A 427 9.28 12.24 30.05
N GLN A 428 9.12 12.01 31.36
CA GLN A 428 10.01 12.55 32.38
C GLN A 428 11.43 11.98 32.29
N GLN A 429 11.58 10.70 31.94
CA GLN A 429 12.89 10.12 31.67
C GLN A 429 13.47 10.67 30.37
N LEU A 430 12.68 10.71 29.29
CA LEU A 430 13.12 11.23 27.99
C LEU A 430 13.57 12.70 28.06
N ALA A 431 12.89 13.53 28.85
CA ALA A 431 13.23 14.94 29.03
C ALA A 431 14.60 15.18 29.70
N ARG A 432 15.21 14.17 30.34
CA ARG A 432 16.54 14.28 30.97
C ARG A 432 17.68 14.19 29.95
N PHE A 433 17.43 13.62 28.78
CA PHE A 433 18.42 13.47 27.73
C PHE A 433 18.43 14.68 26.80
N ASP A 434 19.61 15.14 26.40
CA ASP A 434 19.76 16.10 25.31
C ASP A 434 19.61 15.37 23.97
N SER A 435 18.37 15.27 23.48
CA SER A 435 18.02 14.48 22.31
C SER A 435 17.03 15.20 21.40
N PRO A 436 16.92 14.82 20.11
CA PRO A 436 15.94 15.39 19.19
C PRO A 436 14.48 15.25 19.64
N PHE A 437 14.19 14.33 20.58
CA PHE A 437 12.86 14.06 21.12
C PHE A 437 12.59 14.78 22.46
N GLN A 438 13.60 15.41 23.06
CA GLN A 438 13.48 16.17 24.31
C GLN A 438 12.44 17.30 24.22
N PRO A 439 12.35 18.08 23.12
CA PRO A 439 11.35 19.15 23.01
C PRO A 439 9.91 18.63 23.12
N ASP A 440 9.60 17.54 22.43
CA ASP A 440 8.26 16.92 22.44
C ASP A 440 7.93 16.35 23.83
N ALA A 441 8.91 15.78 24.52
CA ALA A 441 8.75 15.31 25.90
C ALA A 441 8.43 16.47 26.87
N LEU A 442 9.17 17.58 26.80
CA LEU A 442 8.94 18.76 27.63
C LEU A 442 7.56 19.39 27.36
N MET A 443 7.15 19.45 26.08
CA MET A 443 5.83 19.92 25.69
C MET A 443 4.72 19.06 26.31
N ARG A 444 4.81 17.73 26.17
CA ARG A 444 3.83 16.79 26.73
C ARG A 444 3.75 16.84 28.25
N LEU A 445 4.88 16.97 28.94
CA LEU A 445 4.91 17.14 30.40
C LEU A 445 4.27 18.47 30.83
N GLY A 446 4.57 19.57 30.14
CA GLY A 446 3.99 20.87 30.43
C GLY A 446 2.47 20.91 30.26
N LEU A 447 1.96 20.34 29.15
CA LEU A 447 0.51 20.16 28.96
C LEU A 447 -0.11 19.31 30.06
N THR A 448 0.52 18.20 30.45
CA THR A 448 0.02 17.33 31.51
C THR A 448 -0.09 18.06 32.86
N PHE A 449 0.90 18.89 33.21
CA PHE A 449 0.85 19.70 34.44
C PHE A 449 -0.25 20.77 34.39
N LEU A 450 -0.44 21.42 33.25
CA LEU A 450 -1.53 22.40 33.05
C LEU A 450 -2.91 21.75 33.22
N HIS A 451 -3.13 20.59 32.61
CA HIS A 451 -4.38 19.84 32.77
C HIS A 451 -4.63 19.42 34.22
N LYS A 452 -3.59 19.17 35.02
CA LYS A 452 -3.68 18.88 36.46
C LYS A 452 -3.83 20.12 37.34
N GLY A 453 -3.91 21.33 36.75
CA GLY A 453 -3.97 22.60 37.49
C GLY A 453 -2.65 23.02 38.13
N LEU A 454 -1.53 22.36 37.80
CA LEU A 454 -0.20 22.63 38.32
C LEU A 454 0.56 23.62 37.43
N GLY A 455 0.04 24.86 37.33
CA GLY A 455 0.53 25.88 36.41
C GLY A 455 2.01 26.21 36.55
N ASP A 456 2.55 26.23 37.77
CA ASP A 456 3.96 26.56 38.03
C ASP A 456 4.91 25.47 37.51
N LEU A 457 4.52 24.20 37.63
CA LEU A 457 5.31 23.08 37.13
C LEU A 457 5.25 22.97 35.60
N ALA A 458 4.09 23.33 35.01
CA ALA A 458 3.93 23.42 33.57
C ALA A 458 4.85 24.50 32.98
N GLU A 459 4.87 25.67 33.61
CA GLU A 459 5.74 26.78 33.24
C GLU A 459 7.21 26.40 33.27
N GLN A 460 7.66 25.69 34.31
CA GLN A 460 9.04 25.21 34.37
C GLN A 460 9.42 24.30 33.18
N GLN A 461 8.49 23.48 32.66
CA GLN A 461 8.78 22.63 31.49
C GLN A 461 8.79 23.46 30.20
N PHE A 462 7.86 24.39 30.05
CA PHE A 462 7.78 25.26 28.88
C PHE A 462 8.96 26.23 28.79
N GLU A 463 9.44 26.76 29.92
CA GLU A 463 10.66 27.56 29.94
C GLU A 463 11.87 26.73 29.51
N LYS A 464 11.99 25.49 30.00
CA LYS A 464 13.05 24.58 29.56
C LYS A 464 12.97 24.35 28.05
N LEU A 465 11.78 24.07 27.52
CA LEU A 465 11.53 23.90 26.08
C LEU A 465 11.96 25.12 25.26
N LEU A 466 11.60 26.32 25.72
CA LEU A 466 11.94 27.58 25.04
C LEU A 466 13.42 27.97 25.14
N ARG A 467 14.21 27.30 25.99
CA ARG A 467 15.67 27.43 26.10
C ARG A 467 16.43 26.39 25.27
N VAL A 468 15.78 25.32 24.80
CA VAL A 468 16.40 24.35 23.90
C VAL A 468 16.76 25.05 22.58
N SER A 469 18.00 24.85 22.11
CA SER A 469 18.46 25.42 20.84
C SER A 469 17.79 24.67 19.69
N LEU A 470 16.81 25.30 19.07
CA LEU A 470 16.06 24.79 17.91
C LEU A 470 16.11 25.82 16.78
N PRO A 471 15.93 25.40 15.52
CA PRO A 471 15.71 26.35 14.42
C PRO A 471 14.52 27.27 14.71
N ASP A 472 14.63 28.55 14.36
CA ASP A 472 13.63 29.59 14.64
C ASP A 472 12.20 29.16 14.28
N ALA A 473 12.01 28.45 13.17
CA ALA A 473 10.69 27.95 12.75
C ALA A 473 10.05 26.96 13.76
N ARG A 474 10.84 26.03 14.32
CA ARG A 474 10.35 25.11 15.35
C ARG A 474 10.17 25.81 16.69
N GLN A 475 11.08 26.73 17.04
CA GLN A 475 10.98 27.49 18.29
C GLN A 475 9.71 28.35 18.32
N THR A 476 9.39 28.99 17.20
CA THR A 476 8.16 29.76 17.00
C THR A 476 6.91 28.87 17.04
N GLN A 477 6.97 27.67 16.47
CA GLN A 477 5.88 26.69 16.56
C GLN A 477 5.58 26.28 18.00
N TYR A 478 6.58 25.87 18.79
CA TYR A 478 6.35 25.49 20.19
C TYR A 478 5.88 26.69 21.03
N ALA A 479 6.43 27.88 20.80
CA ALA A 479 5.96 29.09 21.49
C ALA A 479 4.47 29.37 21.19
N TYR A 480 4.02 29.11 19.97
CA TYR A 480 2.62 29.25 19.59
C TYR A 480 1.72 28.21 20.27
N GLU A 481 2.16 26.95 20.32
CA GLU A 481 1.43 25.86 20.98
C GLU A 481 1.35 26.05 22.51
N ILE A 482 2.43 26.56 23.13
CA ILE A 482 2.45 26.96 24.55
C ILE A 482 1.49 28.14 24.80
N GLY A 483 1.48 29.15 23.91
CA GLY A 483 0.56 30.28 23.99
C GLY A 483 -0.90 29.84 23.97
N LEU A 484 -1.25 28.93 23.06
CA LEU A 484 -2.56 28.29 23.00
C LEU A 484 -2.91 27.52 24.28
N ALA A 485 -1.95 26.76 24.82
CA ALA A 485 -2.16 26.01 26.06
C ALA A 485 -2.46 26.94 27.24
N TYR A 486 -1.80 28.10 27.32
CA TYR A 486 -2.08 29.10 28.34
C TYR A 486 -3.41 29.85 28.13
N GLU A 487 -3.81 30.14 26.88
CA GLU A 487 -5.14 30.71 26.60
C GLU A 487 -6.26 29.77 27.05
N ASN A 488 -6.16 28.48 26.66
CA ASN A 488 -7.13 27.45 27.03
C ASN A 488 -7.13 27.17 28.55
N GLY A 489 -5.97 27.31 29.20
CA GLY A 489 -5.81 27.19 30.65
C GLY A 489 -6.25 28.42 31.44
N GLY A 490 -6.78 29.47 30.80
CA GLY A 490 -7.26 30.68 31.48
C GLY A 490 -6.15 31.60 32.01
N LEU A 491 -4.95 31.55 31.42
CA LEU A 491 -3.77 32.34 31.78
C LEU A 491 -3.38 33.32 30.66
N PRO A 492 -4.23 34.31 30.33
CA PRO A 492 -4.05 35.18 29.16
C PRO A 492 -2.78 36.04 29.22
N GLU A 493 -2.30 36.37 30.42
CA GLU A 493 -1.07 37.14 30.61
C GLU A 493 0.18 36.36 30.17
N LYS A 494 0.21 35.04 30.42
CA LYS A 494 1.30 34.16 29.99
C LYS A 494 1.24 33.87 28.49
N ALA A 495 0.04 33.65 27.96
CA ALA A 495 -0.18 33.53 26.52
C ALA A 495 0.33 34.76 25.74
N ARG A 496 0.08 35.96 26.29
CA ARG A 496 0.54 37.24 25.74
C ARG A 496 2.06 37.28 25.59
N GLU A 497 2.81 36.78 26.56
CA GLU A 497 4.27 36.73 26.51
C GLU A 497 4.79 35.81 25.40
N CYS A 498 4.15 34.65 25.22
CA CYS A 498 4.47 33.73 24.12
C CYS A 498 4.24 34.38 22.75
N TYR A 499 3.08 35.04 22.54
CA TYR A 499 2.79 35.70 21.27
C TYR A 499 3.69 36.92 20.99
N LYS A 500 4.09 37.68 22.02
CA LYS A 500 5.10 38.74 21.86
C LYS A 500 6.42 38.19 21.35
N ARG A 501 6.88 37.08 21.91
CA ARG A 501 8.14 36.43 21.53
C ARG A 501 8.10 35.89 20.10
N ILE A 502 6.96 35.35 19.67
CA ILE A 502 6.73 34.91 18.28
C ILE A 502 6.86 36.08 17.30
N LEU A 503 6.18 37.19 17.57
CA LEU A 503 6.15 38.35 16.68
C LEU A 503 7.48 39.11 16.62
N GLN A 504 8.37 38.92 17.60
CA GLN A 504 9.75 39.41 17.54
C GLN A 504 10.61 38.64 16.53
N ILE A 505 10.26 37.38 16.26
CA ILE A 505 10.97 36.50 15.31
C ILE A 505 10.30 36.58 13.93
N ASP A 506 8.97 36.44 13.87
CA ASP A 506 8.16 36.52 12.66
C ASP A 506 6.85 37.28 12.92
N VAL A 507 6.81 38.51 12.40
CA VAL A 507 5.69 39.46 12.55
C VAL A 507 4.39 38.94 11.91
N ASN A 508 4.48 38.02 10.94
CA ASN A 508 3.33 37.49 10.20
C ASN A 508 3.01 36.03 10.56
N TYR A 509 3.54 35.52 11.67
CA TYR A 509 3.34 34.12 12.04
C TYR A 509 1.88 33.84 12.44
N ARG A 510 1.13 33.23 11.50
CA ARG A 510 -0.27 32.81 11.67
C ARG A 510 -1.16 33.97 12.17
N ASP A 511 -1.94 33.76 13.21
CA ASP A 511 -2.82 34.73 13.86
C ASP A 511 -2.23 35.28 15.17
N ALA A 512 -0.92 35.11 15.42
CA ALA A 512 -0.27 35.51 16.68
C ALA A 512 -0.45 37.00 17.00
N ALA A 513 -0.45 37.88 15.99
CA ALA A 513 -0.72 39.32 16.17
C ALA A 513 -2.16 39.59 16.63
N GLN A 514 -3.14 38.90 16.03
CA GLN A 514 -4.55 39.04 16.39
C GLN A 514 -4.82 38.49 17.79
N ARG A 515 -4.17 37.38 18.16
CA ARG A 515 -4.26 36.82 19.51
C ARG A 515 -3.57 37.66 20.56
N LEU A 516 -2.40 38.21 20.25
CA LEU A 516 -1.73 39.16 21.13
C LEU A 516 -2.64 40.36 21.43
N GLU A 517 -3.33 40.90 20.42
CA GLU A 517 -4.30 41.99 20.59
C GLU A 517 -5.49 41.56 21.46
N ARG A 518 -6.02 40.35 21.27
CA ARG A 518 -7.09 39.77 22.10
C ARG A 518 -6.67 39.63 23.56
N CYS A 519 -5.48 39.09 23.83
CA CYS A 519 -4.92 38.96 25.18
C CYS A 519 -4.54 40.30 25.81
N SER A 520 -4.39 41.37 25.02
CA SER A 520 -3.96 42.69 25.49
C SER A 520 -5.11 43.66 25.80
N LYS A 521 -6.37 43.33 25.48
CA LYS A 521 -7.52 44.19 25.76
C LYS A 521 -7.99 44.04 27.22
N PRO A 522 -7.94 45.11 28.05
CA PRO A 522 -8.60 45.09 29.35
C PRO A 522 -10.13 45.12 29.16
N ALA A 523 -10.85 44.42 30.02
CA ALA A 523 -12.30 44.35 29.96
C ALA A 523 -12.97 45.70 30.33
N ARG A 524 -13.25 46.57 29.34
CA ARG A 524 -14.53 47.32 29.10
C ARG A 524 -14.40 48.66 28.33
N ALA A 525 -15.51 48.95 27.63
CA ALA A 525 -16.15 50.24 27.31
C ALA A 525 -16.04 50.78 25.86
N ALA A 526 -17.20 51.17 25.35
CA ALA A 526 -17.55 51.54 23.97
C ALA A 526 -17.43 53.06 23.71
N ALA A 527 -17.18 53.46 22.46
CA ALA A 527 -17.87 54.53 21.68
C ALA A 527 -17.08 54.93 20.42
N ASP A 528 -17.82 55.15 19.32
CA ASP A 528 -17.52 55.82 18.03
C ASP A 528 -16.34 55.35 17.17
N GLY A 529 -16.44 55.16 15.85
CA GLY A 529 -17.46 55.46 14.85
C GLY A 529 -16.74 55.69 13.52
N GLY A 530 -16.97 54.85 12.49
CA GLY A 530 -16.33 54.98 11.18
C GLY A 530 -16.78 53.91 10.19
N THR A 531 -17.65 54.32 9.25
CA THR A 531 -18.38 53.50 8.28
C THR A 531 -17.49 52.78 7.26
N VAL A 532 -17.46 51.45 7.36
CA VAL A 532 -17.57 50.53 6.22
C VAL A 532 -18.63 49.51 6.62
N SER A 533 -19.73 49.43 5.87
CA SER A 533 -20.84 48.51 6.12
C SER A 533 -20.38 47.06 5.93
N THR A 534 -19.82 46.50 7.00
CA THR A 534 -19.82 45.07 7.27
C THR A 534 -20.84 44.90 8.38
N THR A 535 -22.06 44.49 8.02
CA THR A 535 -23.14 44.23 8.97
C THR A 535 -22.59 43.29 10.02
N SER A 536 -22.53 43.73 11.28
CA SER A 536 -22.13 42.86 12.39
C SER A 536 -22.97 41.58 12.29
N PRO A 537 -22.39 40.37 12.43
CA PRO A 537 -23.15 39.12 12.39
C PRO A 537 -24.38 39.13 13.31
N MET A 538 -24.32 39.86 14.43
CA MET A 538 -25.48 40.04 15.32
C MET A 538 -26.57 40.98 14.78
N ALA A 539 -26.25 41.96 13.94
CA ALA A 539 -27.23 42.87 13.36
C ALA A 539 -28.21 42.13 12.41
N LEU A 540 -27.74 41.08 11.72
CA LEU A 540 -28.60 40.20 10.91
C LEU A 540 -29.59 39.38 11.76
N VAL A 541 -29.19 39.00 12.98
CA VAL A 541 -30.09 38.32 13.93
C VAL A 541 -31.13 39.29 14.48
N GLU A 542 -30.69 40.49 14.86
CA GLU A 542 -31.55 41.55 15.41
C GLU A 542 -32.54 42.14 14.39
N GLU A 543 -32.35 41.89 13.09
CA GLU A 543 -33.32 42.22 12.05
C GLU A 543 -34.59 41.35 12.15
N ARG A 544 -34.43 40.05 12.43
CA ARG A 544 -35.52 39.08 12.49
C ARG A 544 -36.02 38.77 13.90
N TYR A 545 -35.16 38.84 14.90
CA TYR A 545 -35.47 38.45 16.26
C TYR A 545 -35.36 39.62 17.24
N ASP A 546 -36.39 39.80 18.05
CA ASP A 546 -36.47 40.82 19.10
C ASP A 546 -36.26 40.23 20.49
N ARG A 547 -35.95 41.11 21.45
CA ARG A 547 -35.90 40.78 22.89
C ARG A 547 -34.99 39.57 23.17
N ILE A 548 -33.82 39.55 22.53
CA ILE A 548 -32.83 38.47 22.66
C ILE A 548 -32.22 38.51 24.07
N VAL A 549 -32.48 37.49 24.88
CA VAL A 549 -32.01 37.35 26.26
C VAL A 549 -31.31 36.00 26.41
N LYS A 550 -30.07 35.98 26.93
CA LYS A 550 -29.35 34.73 27.19
C LYS A 550 -30.07 33.93 28.27
N VAL A 551 -30.38 32.66 27.97
CA VAL A 551 -31.06 31.73 28.91
C VAL A 551 -30.17 30.59 29.39
N GLY A 552 -29.10 30.27 28.66
CA GLY A 552 -28.16 29.23 29.05
C GLY A 552 -26.95 29.15 28.12
N GLY A 553 -26.02 28.25 28.43
CA GLY A 553 -24.88 27.94 27.57
C GLY A 553 -24.20 26.65 28.00
N GLY A 554 -23.70 25.90 27.03
CA GLY A 554 -22.98 24.64 27.22
C GLY A 554 -21.82 24.50 26.24
N GLY A 555 -21.18 23.33 26.22
CA GLY A 555 -19.96 23.08 25.44
C GLY A 555 -20.08 23.34 23.93
N MET A 556 -21.29 23.23 23.36
CA MET A 556 -21.51 23.40 21.92
C MET A 556 -22.03 24.79 21.52
N GLY A 557 -22.47 25.62 22.48
CA GLY A 557 -23.10 26.88 22.13
C GLY A 557 -23.79 27.63 23.26
N THR A 558 -24.23 28.84 22.95
CA THR A 558 -25.03 29.70 23.84
C THR A 558 -26.48 29.75 23.37
N VAL A 559 -27.43 29.60 24.29
CA VAL A 559 -28.87 29.63 24.00
C VAL A 559 -29.46 30.96 24.47
N PHE A 560 -30.20 31.63 23.57
CA PHE A 560 -30.93 32.86 23.84
C PHE A 560 -32.43 32.64 23.63
N ARG A 561 -33.27 33.21 24.49
CA ARG A 561 -34.69 33.41 24.21
C ARG A 561 -34.85 34.64 23.34
N ALA A 562 -35.66 34.57 22.30
CA ALA A 562 -35.99 35.71 21.46
C ALA A 562 -37.45 35.63 20.97
N VAL A 563 -37.93 36.70 20.34
CA VAL A 563 -39.24 36.78 19.70
C VAL A 563 -39.02 36.91 18.19
N ASP A 564 -39.47 35.93 17.40
CA ASP A 564 -39.47 36.02 15.94
C ASP A 564 -40.45 37.12 15.49
N ARG A 565 -39.96 38.17 14.83
CA ARG A 565 -40.77 39.31 14.37
C ARG A 565 -41.78 38.94 13.28
N VAL A 566 -41.43 37.96 12.45
CA VAL A 566 -42.24 37.53 11.29
C VAL A 566 -43.37 36.62 11.77
N LEU A 567 -43.02 35.60 12.55
CA LEU A 567 -43.99 34.60 13.03
C LEU A 567 -44.62 34.96 14.38
N ARG A 568 -44.18 36.05 15.00
CA ARG A 568 -44.67 36.60 16.29
C ARG A 568 -44.76 35.56 17.40
N ARG A 569 -43.71 34.75 17.55
CA ARG A 569 -43.62 33.68 18.56
C ARG A 569 -42.31 33.72 19.32
N GLU A 570 -42.31 33.22 20.54
CA GLU A 570 -41.08 33.01 21.30
C GLU A 570 -40.31 31.81 20.72
N VAL A 571 -38.99 31.97 20.62
CA VAL A 571 -38.06 30.97 20.11
C VAL A 571 -36.81 30.90 20.99
N ALA A 572 -36.19 29.72 21.03
CA ALA A 572 -34.84 29.56 21.52
C ALA A 572 -33.86 29.61 20.34
N LEU A 573 -32.85 30.47 20.40
CA LEU A 573 -31.77 30.60 19.44
C LEU A 573 -30.51 30.00 20.04
N LYS A 574 -30.09 28.83 19.52
CA LYS A 574 -28.84 28.18 19.93
C LYS A 574 -27.73 28.57 18.95
N PHE A 575 -26.82 29.43 19.39
CA PHE A 575 -25.64 29.85 18.63
C PHE A 575 -24.50 28.87 18.86
N ILE A 576 -23.94 28.34 17.77
CA ILE A 576 -22.86 27.35 17.83
C ILE A 576 -21.52 28.06 18.05
N ASN A 577 -20.69 27.56 18.97
CA ASN A 577 -19.39 28.15 19.31
C ASN A 577 -18.44 28.20 18.09
N GLN A 578 -17.52 29.18 18.06
CA GLN A 578 -16.60 29.39 16.92
C GLN A 578 -15.68 28.20 16.64
N GLU A 579 -15.34 27.41 17.66
CA GLU A 579 -14.45 26.24 17.57
C GLU A 579 -15.00 25.12 16.66
N TYR A 580 -16.33 25.04 16.50
CA TYR A 580 -16.97 24.07 15.61
C TYR A 580 -17.20 24.61 14.19
N ARG A 581 -16.81 25.87 13.92
CA ARG A 581 -17.03 26.55 12.64
C ARG A 581 -15.85 26.42 11.68
N THR A 582 -14.67 26.06 12.18
CA THR A 582 -13.43 25.96 11.38
C THR A 582 -13.32 24.65 10.60
N ASP A 583 -14.18 23.67 10.87
CA ASP A 583 -14.27 22.41 10.13
C ASP A 583 -15.52 22.40 9.22
N PRO A 584 -15.35 22.58 7.90
CA PRO A 584 -16.45 22.53 6.93
C PRO A 584 -17.22 21.20 6.95
N GLU A 585 -16.58 20.08 7.31
CA GLU A 585 -17.23 18.79 7.39
C GLU A 585 -18.15 18.68 8.61
N ALA A 586 -17.70 19.22 9.75
CA ALA A 586 -18.50 19.31 10.98
C ALA A 586 -19.75 20.17 10.78
N VAL A 587 -19.62 21.32 10.09
CA VAL A 587 -20.76 22.19 9.74
C VAL A 587 -21.72 21.51 8.77
N ALA A 588 -21.23 20.81 7.74
CA ALA A 588 -22.10 20.08 6.80
C ALA A 588 -22.85 18.91 7.47
N ARG A 589 -22.20 18.22 8.42
CA ARG A 589 -22.82 17.17 9.22
C ARG A 589 -23.89 17.73 10.17
N PHE A 590 -23.59 18.83 10.85
CA PHE A 590 -24.54 19.55 11.70
C PHE A 590 -25.81 19.93 10.94
N ILE A 591 -25.66 20.48 9.72
CA ILE A 591 -26.80 20.86 8.88
C ILE A 591 -27.65 19.62 8.54
N ARG A 592 -27.02 18.50 8.16
CA ARG A 592 -27.75 17.25 7.86
C ARG A 592 -28.51 16.70 9.07
N GLU A 593 -27.92 16.76 10.26
CA GLU A 593 -28.54 16.26 11.50
C GLU A 593 -29.70 17.15 11.95
N ALA A 594 -29.51 18.48 11.91
CA ALA A 594 -30.57 19.43 12.18
C ALA A 594 -31.71 19.32 11.15
N GLN A 595 -31.40 19.05 9.87
CA GLN A 595 -32.40 18.75 8.84
C GLN A 595 -33.17 17.46 9.14
N ALA A 596 -32.49 16.37 9.50
CA ALA A 596 -33.15 15.12 9.87
C ALA A 596 -34.09 15.32 11.07
N ALA A 597 -33.62 16.00 12.12
CA ALA A 597 -34.42 16.32 13.30
C ALA A 597 -35.58 17.29 13.01
N SER A 598 -35.46 18.19 12.03
CA SER A 598 -36.53 19.15 11.67
C SER A 598 -37.80 18.51 11.13
N HIS A 599 -37.72 17.26 10.64
CA HIS A 599 -38.87 16.51 10.16
C HIS A 599 -39.69 15.86 11.29
N LEU A 600 -39.14 15.80 12.51
CA LEU A 600 -39.82 15.20 13.65
C LEU A 600 -40.92 16.13 14.18
N ARG A 601 -42.17 15.62 14.20
CA ARG A 601 -43.34 16.33 14.71
C ARG A 601 -43.99 15.51 15.80
N HIS A 602 -43.53 15.70 17.03
CA HIS A 602 -44.05 15.01 18.21
C HIS A 602 -44.16 15.97 19.39
N SER A 603 -45.20 15.84 20.22
CA SER A 603 -45.43 16.73 21.37
C SER A 603 -44.29 16.70 22.38
N GLY A 604 -43.66 15.53 22.56
CA GLY A 604 -42.50 15.29 23.41
C GLY A 604 -41.13 15.58 22.76
N ILE A 605 -41.07 16.20 21.59
CA ILE A 605 -39.82 16.59 20.92
C ILE A 605 -39.84 18.11 20.71
N VAL A 606 -38.72 18.79 20.99
CA VAL A 606 -38.56 20.24 20.72
C VAL A 606 -38.56 20.46 19.21
N ALA A 607 -39.50 21.27 18.73
CA ALA A 607 -39.60 21.55 17.30
C ALA A 607 -38.46 22.47 16.83
N ILE A 608 -37.79 22.10 15.74
CA ILE A 608 -36.84 22.98 15.03
C ILE A 608 -37.63 23.82 14.03
N TYR A 609 -37.43 25.13 14.08
CA TYR A 609 -38.14 26.09 13.24
C TYR A 609 -37.32 26.63 12.10
N ASP A 610 -36.03 26.86 12.33
CA ASP A 610 -35.14 27.41 11.30
C ASP A 610 -33.67 27.13 11.62
N ILE A 611 -32.84 27.20 10.59
CA ILE A 611 -31.38 27.05 10.66
C ILE A 611 -30.74 28.15 9.82
N HIS A 612 -29.88 28.96 10.45
CA HIS A 612 -29.09 29.94 9.73
C HIS A 612 -27.66 29.43 9.58
N VAL A 613 -27.27 29.10 8.35
CA VAL A 613 -26.01 28.42 8.02
C VAL A 613 -24.83 29.35 7.76
N GLN A 614 -25.06 30.66 7.68
CA GLN A 614 -24.01 31.69 7.53
C GLN A 614 -23.59 32.23 8.90
N GLU A 615 -22.56 33.07 8.96
CA GLU A 615 -22.18 33.67 10.23
C GLU A 615 -23.20 34.75 10.67
N PRO A 616 -23.79 34.62 11.88
CA PRO A 616 -23.50 33.64 12.93
C PRO A 616 -24.35 32.35 12.80
N LEU A 617 -23.72 31.17 12.88
CA LEU A 617 -24.43 29.88 12.81
C LEU A 617 -25.36 29.69 14.03
N TYR A 618 -26.67 29.60 13.79
CA TYR A 618 -27.66 29.33 14.84
C TYR A 618 -28.81 28.44 14.38
N ILE A 619 -29.43 27.75 15.34
CA ILE A 619 -30.71 27.05 15.17
C ILE A 619 -31.78 27.78 15.98
N ALA A 620 -32.90 28.10 15.32
CA ALA A 620 -34.11 28.57 15.97
C ALA A 620 -35.03 27.38 16.26
N MET A 621 -35.40 27.19 17.52
CA MET A 621 -36.22 26.07 17.99
C MET A 621 -37.31 26.54 18.96
N GLU A 622 -38.25 25.65 19.28
CA GLU A 622 -39.28 25.87 20.27
C GLU A 622 -38.67 26.29 21.63
N TYR A 623 -39.15 27.40 22.18
CA TYR A 623 -38.79 27.79 23.54
C TYR A 623 -39.71 27.06 24.54
N VAL A 624 -39.14 26.17 25.35
CA VAL A 624 -39.86 25.45 26.41
C VAL A 624 -39.57 26.11 27.75
N GLU A 625 -40.62 26.58 28.40
CA GLU A 625 -40.53 27.22 29.71
C GLU A 625 -40.74 26.18 30.82
N GLY A 626 -39.79 26.06 31.75
CA GLY A 626 -39.89 25.17 32.92
C GLY A 626 -38.59 24.49 33.36
N GLY A 627 -37.48 24.72 32.66
CA GLY A 627 -36.15 24.20 33.04
C GLY A 627 -35.91 22.76 32.56
N THR A 628 -34.82 22.15 33.04
CA THR A 628 -34.37 20.79 32.65
C THR A 628 -34.63 19.77 33.76
N LEU A 629 -34.65 18.47 33.46
CA LEU A 629 -34.66 17.43 34.50
C LEU A 629 -33.41 17.50 35.40
N ARG A 630 -32.29 18.02 34.89
CA ARG A 630 -31.12 18.33 35.71
C ARG A 630 -31.44 19.34 36.81
N ASP A 631 -32.25 20.35 36.51
CA ASP A 631 -32.67 21.35 37.50
C ASP A 631 -33.59 20.72 38.56
N ALA A 632 -34.49 19.81 38.16
CA ALA A 632 -35.33 19.06 39.10
C ALA A 632 -34.49 18.19 40.06
N LEU A 633 -33.46 17.51 39.56
CA LEU A 633 -32.52 16.75 40.39
C LEU A 633 -31.83 17.64 41.44
N LYS A 634 -31.42 18.86 41.06
CA LYS A 634 -30.81 19.84 41.98
C LYS A 634 -31.80 20.39 43.00
N GLN A 635 -33.09 20.46 42.68
CA GLN A 635 -34.15 21.03 43.52
C GLN A 635 -34.76 20.02 44.52
N GLY A 636 -34.22 18.81 44.62
CA GLY A 636 -34.65 17.80 45.59
C GLY A 636 -34.93 16.43 44.99
N GLY A 637 -34.89 16.30 43.66
CA GLY A 637 -35.21 15.07 42.93
C GLY A 637 -36.72 14.88 42.75
N LEU A 638 -37.08 13.78 42.09
CA LEU A 638 -38.45 13.42 41.74
C LEU A 638 -38.86 12.15 42.53
N SER A 639 -40.15 12.00 42.80
CA SER A 639 -40.72 10.75 43.32
C SER A 639 -40.62 9.63 42.29
N VAL A 640 -40.69 8.37 42.74
CA VAL A 640 -40.62 7.21 41.85
C VAL A 640 -41.77 7.23 40.84
N GLU A 641 -42.93 7.70 41.26
CA GLU A 641 -44.14 7.86 40.47
C GLU A 641 -43.95 8.92 39.38
N GLU A 642 -43.38 10.09 39.74
CA GLU A 642 -43.06 11.15 38.77
C GLU A 642 -42.02 10.69 37.75
N VAL A 643 -40.95 10.02 38.20
CA VAL A 643 -39.92 9.48 37.30
C VAL A 643 -40.54 8.47 36.32
N SER A 644 -41.43 7.59 36.80
CA SER A 644 -42.09 6.59 35.96
C SER A 644 -43.02 7.24 34.92
N ALA A 645 -43.78 8.26 35.32
CA ALA A 645 -44.65 9.01 34.40
C ALA A 645 -43.86 9.76 33.31
N ILE A 646 -42.72 10.37 33.69
CA ILE A 646 -41.79 11.01 32.75
C ILE A 646 -41.16 9.98 31.82
N ALA A 647 -40.72 8.84 32.35
CA ALA A 647 -40.11 7.75 31.59
C ALA A 647 -41.02 7.25 30.46
N VAL A 648 -42.33 7.11 30.72
CA VAL A 648 -43.31 6.71 29.70
C VAL A 648 -43.40 7.72 28.55
N GLN A 649 -43.47 9.03 28.86
CA GLN A 649 -43.51 10.08 27.84
C GLN A 649 -42.24 10.11 26.98
N LEU A 650 -41.08 9.86 27.59
CA LEU A 650 -39.81 9.79 26.89
C LEU A 650 -39.70 8.56 25.98
N CYS A 651 -40.21 7.41 26.40
CA CYS A 651 -40.29 6.23 25.54
C CYS A 651 -41.15 6.48 24.30
N GLU A 652 -42.27 7.21 24.42
CA GLU A 652 -43.11 7.58 23.28
C GLU A 652 -42.39 8.52 22.31
N ALA A 653 -41.72 9.55 22.84
CA ALA A 653 -40.95 10.49 22.02
C ALA A 653 -39.74 9.83 21.33
N LEU A 654 -38.98 8.98 22.03
CA LEU A 654 -37.83 8.29 21.46
C LEU A 654 -38.25 7.19 20.46
N GLY A 655 -39.32 6.44 20.75
CA GLY A 655 -39.89 5.49 19.79
C GLY A 655 -40.33 6.16 18.49
N TYR A 656 -40.99 7.32 18.58
CA TYR A 656 -41.34 8.13 17.42
C TYR A 656 -40.10 8.57 16.61
N ALA A 657 -39.04 9.02 17.27
CA ALA A 657 -37.81 9.42 16.59
C ALA A 657 -37.12 8.21 15.90
N HIS A 658 -37.03 7.08 16.60
CA HIS A 658 -36.44 5.84 16.08
C HIS A 658 -37.21 5.28 14.88
N SER A 659 -38.55 5.38 14.87
CA SER A 659 -39.37 4.97 13.74
C SER A 659 -39.18 5.84 12.49
N HIS A 660 -38.56 7.02 12.64
CA HIS A 660 -38.16 7.91 11.55
C HIS A 660 -36.64 7.86 11.31
N GLU A 661 -35.96 6.81 11.78
CA GLU A 661 -34.52 6.57 11.62
C GLU A 661 -33.63 7.65 12.26
N VAL A 662 -34.17 8.42 13.21
CA VAL A 662 -33.41 9.44 13.95
C VAL A 662 -33.05 8.91 15.35
N VAL A 663 -31.75 8.75 15.61
CA VAL A 663 -31.20 8.37 16.92
C VAL A 663 -30.63 9.61 17.62
N HIS A 664 -30.91 9.80 18.90
CA HIS A 664 -30.54 11.01 19.64
C HIS A 664 -29.06 11.05 20.04
N ARG A 665 -28.53 9.95 20.60
CA ARG A 665 -27.12 9.72 20.99
C ARG A 665 -26.57 10.52 22.18
N ASP A 666 -27.36 11.38 22.80
CA ASP A 666 -26.95 12.22 23.95
C ASP A 666 -28.12 12.38 24.94
N ILE A 667 -28.74 11.26 25.31
CA ILE A 667 -29.82 11.27 26.30
C ILE A 667 -29.24 11.45 27.69
N LYS A 668 -29.62 12.56 28.34
CA LYS A 668 -29.23 12.93 29.71
C LYS A 668 -30.23 13.94 30.29
N PRO A 669 -30.29 14.12 31.62
CA PRO A 669 -31.23 15.06 32.25
C PRO A 669 -31.16 16.50 31.72
N ASP A 670 -29.98 16.93 31.27
CA ASP A 670 -29.73 18.26 30.72
C ASP A 670 -30.45 18.53 29.39
N ASN A 671 -30.76 17.47 28.62
CA ASN A 671 -31.43 17.56 27.32
C ASN A 671 -32.94 17.28 27.41
N ILE A 672 -33.48 17.04 28.61
CA ILE A 672 -34.91 16.81 28.83
C ILE A 672 -35.51 18.05 29.50
N LEU A 673 -36.36 18.77 28.76
CA LEU A 673 -37.03 19.99 29.20
C LEU A 673 -38.37 19.66 29.85
N MET A 674 -38.66 20.30 30.98
CA MET A 674 -39.96 20.23 31.63
C MET A 674 -40.82 21.40 31.16
N ALA A 675 -42.00 21.12 30.62
CA ALA A 675 -42.97 22.15 30.27
C ALA A 675 -43.85 22.50 31.47
N LYS A 676 -44.25 23.77 31.60
CA LYS A 676 -45.17 24.25 32.65
C LYS A 676 -46.48 23.44 32.83
N GLY A 677 -46.90 22.67 31.81
CA GLY A 677 -48.08 21.80 31.86
C GLY A 677 -47.83 20.38 32.42
N GLY A 678 -46.64 20.08 32.94
CA GLY A 678 -46.30 18.76 33.52
C GLY A 678 -45.85 17.71 32.50
N GLY A 679 -45.68 18.08 31.23
CA GLY A 679 -45.11 17.22 30.20
C GLY A 679 -43.61 17.42 30.02
N VAL A 680 -42.92 16.46 29.41
CA VAL A 680 -41.48 16.57 29.06
C VAL A 680 -41.26 16.64 27.56
N LYS A 681 -40.19 17.33 27.16
CA LYS A 681 -39.75 17.48 25.78
C LYS A 681 -38.27 17.19 25.65
N ILE A 682 -37.91 16.43 24.63
CA ILE A 682 -36.52 16.08 24.31
C ILE A 682 -35.95 17.14 23.37
N ALA A 683 -34.83 17.75 23.77
CA ALA A 683 -34.11 18.77 23.02
C ALA A 683 -32.82 18.20 22.41
N ASP A 684 -32.19 18.92 21.48
CA ASP A 684 -30.84 18.63 20.97
C ASP A 684 -30.64 17.29 20.22
N PHE A 685 -31.69 16.78 19.55
CA PHE A 685 -31.60 15.60 18.69
C PHE A 685 -30.45 15.70 17.68
N GLY A 686 -29.47 14.81 17.81
CA GLY A 686 -28.36 14.67 16.87
C GLY A 686 -27.37 15.84 16.83
N LEU A 687 -27.57 16.92 17.60
CA LEU A 687 -26.69 18.10 17.53
C LEU A 687 -25.33 17.88 18.21
N ALA A 688 -25.16 16.77 18.96
CA ALA A 688 -23.95 16.41 19.69
C ALA A 688 -22.83 15.83 18.82
N ARG A 689 -23.12 15.37 17.59
CA ARG A 689 -22.13 14.70 16.73
C ARG A 689 -21.05 15.63 16.17
N ILE A 690 -21.20 16.94 16.32
CA ILE A 690 -20.20 17.92 15.91
C ILE A 690 -18.92 17.76 16.74
N ALA A 691 -19.02 17.39 18.02
CA ALA A 691 -17.86 17.16 18.89
C ALA A 691 -17.34 15.72 18.80
N GLU A 692 -18.22 14.73 18.62
CA GLU A 692 -17.82 13.32 18.73
C GLU A 692 -16.96 12.82 17.56
N TYR A 693 -17.10 13.33 16.33
CA TYR A 693 -16.19 12.90 15.24
C TYR A 693 -15.07 13.91 14.95
N ALA A 694 -15.20 15.16 15.40
CA ALA A 694 -14.10 16.13 15.36
C ALA A 694 -13.06 15.88 16.47
N SER A 695 -13.46 15.21 17.57
CA SER A 695 -12.61 15.02 18.76
C SER A 695 -12.64 13.63 19.42
N ALA A 696 -13.29 12.59 18.89
CA ALA A 696 -13.09 11.23 19.45
C ALA A 696 -11.77 10.56 19.04
N MET A 697 -10.88 11.20 18.27
CA MET A 697 -9.55 10.64 18.04
C MET A 697 -8.50 11.62 17.51
N THR A 698 -8.31 12.79 18.13
CA THR A 698 -7.09 13.58 17.89
C THR A 698 -6.66 14.38 19.13
N ARG A 699 -5.47 13.99 19.65
CA ARG A 699 -4.68 14.57 20.75
C ARG A 699 -5.24 14.33 22.17
N ALA A 700 -4.55 13.43 22.88
CA ALA A 700 -4.55 13.26 24.34
C ALA A 700 -5.78 12.61 25.02
N GLY A 701 -6.46 11.65 24.39
CA GLY A 701 -7.36 10.72 25.11
C GLY A 701 -8.50 11.38 25.91
N GLN A 702 -8.82 12.65 25.64
CA GLN A 702 -9.90 13.36 26.32
C GLN A 702 -11.18 13.21 25.52
N ILE A 703 -12.05 12.31 25.97
CA ILE A 703 -13.47 12.34 25.63
C ILE A 703 -13.97 13.71 26.11
N MET A 704 -14.29 14.61 25.17
CA MET A 704 -14.81 15.94 25.50
C MET A 704 -16.31 15.81 25.82
N GLY A 705 -16.60 15.72 27.12
CA GLY A 705 -17.95 15.52 27.67
C GLY A 705 -17.90 14.48 28.78
N THR A 706 -18.81 14.53 29.75
CA THR A 706 -18.86 13.54 30.83
C THR A 706 -19.36 12.21 30.24
N PRO A 707 -18.52 11.15 30.11
CA PRO A 707 -18.90 9.89 29.44
C PRO A 707 -19.96 9.07 30.19
N VAL A 708 -20.48 9.59 31.31
CA VAL A 708 -21.33 8.91 32.28
C VAL A 708 -22.69 8.46 31.74
N TYR A 709 -23.13 8.94 30.57
CA TYR A 709 -24.37 8.47 29.90
C TYR A 709 -24.12 7.70 28.60
N MET A 710 -22.87 7.59 28.14
CA MET A 710 -22.57 6.98 26.85
C MET A 710 -22.82 5.47 26.88
N ALA A 711 -23.38 4.95 25.79
CA ALA A 711 -23.53 3.51 25.62
C ALA A 711 -22.17 2.83 25.32
N PRO A 712 -22.00 1.55 25.68
CA PRO A 712 -20.79 0.78 25.37
C PRO A 712 -20.37 0.86 23.90
N GLU A 713 -21.33 0.76 22.97
CA GLU A 713 -21.08 0.87 21.53
C GLU A 713 -20.64 2.27 21.09
N GLN A 714 -21.08 3.34 21.77
CA GLN A 714 -20.59 4.70 21.51
C GLN A 714 -19.13 4.83 21.95
N ILE A 715 -18.81 4.34 23.14
CA ILE A 715 -17.44 4.37 23.70
C ILE A 715 -16.48 3.57 22.82
N LEU A 716 -16.93 2.42 22.31
CA LEU A 716 -16.14 1.55 21.42
C LEU A 716 -16.12 2.02 19.95
N GLY A 717 -16.87 3.06 19.60
CA GLY A 717 -17.00 3.56 18.23
C GLY A 717 -17.64 2.56 17.26
N LYS A 718 -18.51 1.67 17.76
CA LYS A 718 -19.28 0.72 16.96
C LYS A 718 -20.52 1.39 16.35
N ALA A 719 -21.20 0.71 15.43
CA ALA A 719 -22.46 1.19 14.88
C ALA A 719 -23.49 1.41 16.00
N VAL A 720 -24.16 2.56 15.95
CA VAL A 720 -25.19 2.98 16.91
C VAL A 720 -26.55 2.93 16.25
N ASP A 721 -27.55 2.47 16.99
CA ASP A 721 -28.96 2.48 16.59
C ASP A 721 -29.85 2.92 17.77
N GLY A 722 -31.17 2.78 17.67
CA GLY A 722 -32.09 3.17 18.75
C GLY A 722 -31.77 2.53 20.12
N ARG A 723 -31.08 1.38 20.16
CA ARG A 723 -30.69 0.69 21.40
C ARG A 723 -29.57 1.42 22.15
N THR A 724 -28.86 2.32 21.48
CA THR A 724 -27.92 3.26 22.11
C THR A 724 -28.67 4.25 23.00
N ASP A 725 -29.77 4.82 22.51
CA ASP A 725 -30.62 5.71 23.32
C ASP A 725 -31.29 4.95 24.47
N ILE A 726 -31.63 3.67 24.29
CA ILE A 726 -32.19 2.81 25.36
C ILE A 726 -31.20 2.68 26.53
N TYR A 727 -29.91 2.51 26.24
CA TYR A 727 -28.89 2.43 27.30
C TYR A 727 -28.76 3.76 28.04
N ALA A 728 -28.59 4.87 27.31
CA ALA A 728 -28.47 6.21 27.89
C ALA A 728 -29.73 6.60 28.70
N PHE A 729 -30.91 6.22 28.21
CA PHE A 729 -32.17 6.31 28.94
C PHE A 729 -32.15 5.50 30.25
N GLY A 730 -31.61 4.27 30.22
CA GLY A 730 -31.40 3.46 31.42
C GLY A 730 -30.49 4.11 32.46
N VAL A 731 -29.38 4.73 32.03
CA VAL A 731 -28.48 5.48 32.91
C VAL A 731 -29.21 6.67 33.54
N MET A 732 -29.96 7.42 32.73
CA MET A 732 -30.75 8.55 33.21
C MET A 732 -31.82 8.13 34.22
N LEU A 733 -32.57 7.04 33.97
CA LEU A 733 -33.53 6.51 34.94
C LEU A 733 -32.87 6.08 36.24
N TYR A 734 -31.72 5.40 36.15
CA TYR A 734 -30.92 5.03 37.31
C TYR A 734 -30.60 6.26 38.17
N GLU A 735 -30.15 7.35 37.54
CA GLU A 735 -29.83 8.59 38.24
C GLU A 735 -31.06 9.29 38.80
N LEU A 736 -32.17 9.35 38.08
CA LEU A 736 -33.39 9.97 38.59
C LEU A 736 -33.94 9.25 39.82
N LEU A 737 -33.80 7.93 39.87
CA LEU A 737 -34.30 7.09 40.98
C LEU A 737 -33.35 7.06 42.19
N THR A 738 -32.04 7.18 41.97
CA THR A 738 -31.02 7.00 43.02
C THR A 738 -30.26 8.29 43.37
N LYS A 739 -30.44 9.34 42.58
CA LYS A 739 -29.67 10.61 42.60
C LYS A 739 -28.16 10.44 42.33
N ARG A 740 -27.75 9.29 41.80
CA ARG A 740 -26.36 8.96 41.44
C ARG A 740 -26.34 8.27 40.08
N VAL A 741 -25.36 8.55 39.25
CA VAL A 741 -25.17 7.76 38.03
C VAL A 741 -24.63 6.35 38.40
N PRO A 742 -24.81 5.33 37.54
CA PRO A 742 -24.33 3.98 37.84
C PRO A 742 -22.80 3.89 37.97
N PHE A 743 -22.07 4.76 37.26
CA PHE A 743 -20.61 4.81 37.27
C PHE A 743 -20.13 6.27 37.33
N ASP A 744 -19.66 6.73 38.50
CA ASP A 744 -19.19 8.10 38.76
C ASP A 744 -17.70 8.20 39.14
N GLU A 745 -17.05 7.07 39.41
CA GLU A 745 -15.64 6.98 39.82
C GLU A 745 -14.85 5.97 38.97
N GLY A 746 -13.52 6.09 38.97
CA GLY A 746 -12.61 5.20 38.24
C GLY A 746 -12.65 5.41 36.72
N ASP A 747 -12.31 4.37 35.96
CA ASP A 747 -12.40 4.40 34.50
C ASP A 747 -13.86 4.20 34.05
N ILE A 748 -14.60 5.31 33.99
CA ILE A 748 -16.02 5.32 33.64
C ILE A 748 -16.27 4.62 32.29
N ALA A 749 -15.40 4.81 31.29
CA ALA A 749 -15.54 4.17 29.98
C ALA A 749 -15.44 2.65 30.11
N TYR A 750 -14.41 2.15 30.81
CA TYR A 750 -14.25 0.73 31.09
C TYR A 750 -15.46 0.15 31.83
N ARG A 751 -15.98 0.85 32.84
CA ARG A 751 -17.13 0.39 33.63
C ARG A 751 -18.41 0.30 32.80
N HIS A 752 -18.64 1.30 31.95
CA HIS A 752 -19.74 1.24 31.00
C HIS A 752 -19.63 0.01 30.10
N ILE A 753 -18.44 -0.37 29.64
CA ILE A 753 -18.24 -1.54 28.77
C ILE A 753 -18.33 -2.88 29.53
N HIS A 754 -17.77 -2.97 30.74
CA HIS A 754 -17.47 -4.26 31.38
C HIS A 754 -18.19 -4.51 32.71
N GLU A 755 -18.54 -3.49 33.48
CA GLU A 755 -19.03 -3.67 34.85
C GLU A 755 -20.54 -3.58 34.94
N ALA A 756 -21.19 -4.48 35.68
CA ALA A 756 -22.61 -4.36 35.98
C ALA A 756 -22.85 -3.22 37.01
N PRO A 757 -23.90 -2.40 36.85
CA PRO A 757 -24.21 -1.35 37.82
C PRO A 757 -24.64 -1.96 39.17
N MET A 758 -24.45 -1.21 40.25
CA MET A 758 -25.03 -1.56 41.55
C MET A 758 -26.56 -1.62 41.44
N LEU A 759 -27.22 -2.48 42.22
CA LEU A 759 -28.69 -2.56 42.19
C LEU A 759 -29.30 -1.25 42.73
N PRO A 760 -30.15 -0.54 41.94
CA PRO A 760 -30.81 0.70 42.37
C PRO A 760 -31.52 0.60 43.73
N GLY A 761 -32.18 -0.53 44.01
CA GLY A 761 -32.93 -0.79 45.24
C GLY A 761 -32.06 -0.89 46.49
N LEU A 762 -30.74 -1.10 46.34
CA LEU A 762 -29.80 -1.00 47.46
C LEU A 762 -29.52 0.46 47.85
N ILE A 763 -29.68 1.40 46.92
CA ILE A 763 -29.47 2.84 47.15
C ILE A 763 -30.78 3.51 47.57
N ASN A 764 -31.89 3.17 46.91
CA ASN A 764 -33.22 3.68 47.22
C ASN A 764 -34.22 2.50 47.37
N PRO A 765 -34.51 2.05 48.60
CA PRO A 765 -35.42 0.93 48.86
C PRO A 765 -36.88 1.15 48.42
N MET A 766 -37.26 2.40 48.08
CA MET A 766 -38.60 2.71 47.58
C MET A 766 -38.81 2.29 46.11
N ILE A 767 -37.75 1.91 45.39
CA ILE A 767 -37.84 1.48 43.99
C ILE A 767 -38.51 0.09 43.90
N PRO A 768 -39.64 -0.05 43.19
CA PRO A 768 -40.25 -1.36 42.97
C PRO A 768 -39.33 -2.30 42.20
N LYS A 769 -39.30 -3.59 42.56
CA LYS A 769 -38.44 -4.60 41.89
C LYS A 769 -38.65 -4.69 40.38
N LYS A 770 -39.88 -4.45 39.91
CA LYS A 770 -40.16 -4.41 38.47
C LYS A 770 -39.49 -3.22 37.78
N LEU A 771 -39.51 -2.04 38.40
CA LEU A 771 -38.83 -0.85 37.86
C LEU A 771 -37.31 -1.03 37.86
N GLU A 772 -36.76 -1.62 38.92
CA GLU A 772 -35.34 -2.00 38.98
C GLU A 772 -34.96 -2.95 37.82
N ALA A 773 -35.77 -3.97 37.54
CA ALA A 773 -35.52 -4.89 36.44
C ALA A 773 -35.54 -4.20 35.06
N ILE A 774 -36.44 -3.24 34.85
CA ILE A 774 -36.51 -2.45 33.61
C ILE A 774 -35.20 -1.65 33.44
N VAL A 775 -34.76 -0.93 34.48
CA VAL A 775 -33.50 -0.15 34.46
C VAL A 775 -32.30 -1.03 34.14
N LEU A 776 -32.17 -2.19 34.81
CA LEU A 776 -31.06 -3.11 34.59
C LEU A 776 -31.08 -3.76 33.20
N THR A 777 -32.26 -3.98 32.62
CA THR A 777 -32.40 -4.50 31.26
C THR A 777 -31.97 -3.46 30.22
N CYS A 778 -32.29 -2.18 30.41
CA CYS A 778 -31.77 -1.10 29.58
C CYS A 778 -30.24 -0.99 29.65
N LEU A 779 -29.65 -1.28 30.82
CA LEU A 779 -28.21 -1.20 31.09
C LEU A 779 -27.40 -2.46 30.72
N GLN A 780 -28.00 -3.42 30.01
CA GLN A 780 -27.26 -4.57 29.48
C GLN A 780 -26.15 -4.11 28.53
N LYS A 781 -25.00 -4.76 28.58
CA LYS A 781 -23.81 -4.29 27.87
C LYS A 781 -23.92 -4.49 26.37
N ARG A 782 -24.43 -5.65 25.96
CA ARG A 782 -24.68 -6.00 24.57
C ARG A 782 -26.05 -5.44 24.14
N PRO A 783 -26.14 -4.69 23.02
CA PRO A 783 -27.41 -4.15 22.52
C PRO A 783 -28.51 -5.20 22.30
N GLU A 784 -28.14 -6.40 21.89
CA GLU A 784 -29.04 -7.54 21.69
C GLU A 784 -29.68 -8.06 22.99
N ASP A 785 -29.04 -7.83 24.15
CA ASP A 785 -29.54 -8.24 25.45
C ASP A 785 -30.44 -7.16 26.10
N ARG A 786 -30.55 -5.97 25.49
CA ARG A 786 -31.43 -4.88 25.92
C ARG A 786 -32.85 -5.05 25.38
N TYR A 787 -33.74 -4.15 25.76
CA TYR A 787 -34.96 -3.92 24.98
C TYR A 787 -34.61 -3.55 23.54
N GLN A 788 -35.34 -4.12 22.57
CA GLN A 788 -35.05 -3.91 21.15
C GLN A 788 -35.69 -2.64 20.59
N ASN A 789 -36.63 -2.03 21.31
CA ASN A 789 -37.26 -0.76 20.95
C ASN A 789 -37.86 -0.06 22.18
N MET A 790 -38.10 1.24 22.06
CA MET A 790 -38.63 2.07 23.16
C MET A 790 -40.08 1.72 23.51
N GLU A 791 -40.87 1.21 22.56
CA GLU A 791 -42.23 0.76 22.79
C GLU A 791 -42.30 -0.39 23.80
N ALA A 792 -41.33 -1.31 23.75
CA ALA A 792 -41.22 -2.40 24.72
C ALA A 792 -40.91 -1.88 26.13
N VAL A 793 -39.98 -0.93 26.26
CA VAL A 793 -39.66 -0.27 27.54
C VAL A 793 -40.91 0.43 28.10
N GLY A 794 -41.59 1.23 27.27
CA GLY A 794 -42.80 1.95 27.66
C GLY A 794 -43.97 1.05 28.05
N ARG A 795 -44.09 -0.13 27.41
CA ARG A 795 -45.09 -1.15 27.79
C ARG A 795 -44.83 -1.67 29.21
N ASP A 796 -43.59 -2.01 29.53
CA ASP A 796 -43.23 -2.55 30.84
C ASP A 796 -43.36 -1.48 31.92
N LEU A 797 -43.00 -0.22 31.63
CA LEU A 797 -43.20 0.92 32.55
C LEU A 797 -44.69 1.15 32.86
N ARG A 798 -45.58 1.09 31.86
CA ARG A 798 -47.04 1.20 32.07
C ARG A 798 -47.63 0.05 32.89
N SER A 799 -46.95 -1.10 32.97
CA SER A 799 -47.39 -2.24 33.77
C SER A 799 -47.14 -2.08 35.28
N LEU A 800 -46.48 -0.98 35.69
CA LEU A 800 -46.16 -0.69 37.09
C LEU A 800 -47.34 -0.18 37.91
N GLY A 801 -48.43 0.29 37.27
CA GLY A 801 -49.64 0.81 37.91
C GLY A 801 -49.88 2.26 37.56
#